data_AF-A0A6H9RAA2-F1
#
_entry.id   AF-A0A6H9RAA2-F1
#
_cell.length_a   1.000
_cell.length_b   1.000
_cell.length_c   1.000
_cell.angle_alpha   90.00
_cell.angle_beta   90.00
_cell.angle_gamma   90.00
#
_symmetry.space_group_name_H-M   'P 1'
#
loop_
_entity.id
_entity.type
_entity.pdbx_description
1 polymer ?
#
loop_
_entity_poly.entity_id
_entity_poly.type
_entity_poly.pdbx_seq_one_letter_code
_entity_poly.pdbx_strand_id
1 'polypeptide(L)'
;MSESSYGNILEALRVMLHNKKLKVWPKHDEASAWQNLIITHFETVLHMTDVTYETRITYWECISRFYKELKQIGVIPTRVTLPSTRLSNTTLKNESKIPPFKFQSKAIASATTIGEILPKKFLIERDLSQADDVYLSNFKSGLEKTCNEISTALTNYWDEMLEAHTIGRDIIAKIPVVELEDSIASRNYCNAGKHVCDIHNPLAFNWFLAVCKHHIDTGLIKEINGNQIRKTDFGRSLKSKRIRALYKQAKEICPQNYIKASSANEYLNRLMGYLSIVDCHAASAILVMNNPVFTPEGISLADLYMKNNDSYLLVDTELDRVRFSISKPRAQSRKHSYLNQTSRRIIATVIEATGKLREQLKLSGRPDWRRLFIYISAKSINTSPNNKSLSNPKNSLLERISRDIDVQSGKLKFSLGTIRASQGILAFLRSGSLALTSMILGNTPAVVETNYIPAWLVKRFANRTLRILQQKILVVANEGTPWMLDASDFESESDLHEFIYKILNEAAGIDPFSRIAKKRLSKYQKDATQGETYQRPTQPGDLNLGVSSHTLAALYAYEQKALTLSPNKQYIINPVTGLSPRSLASVAELFRRAAEIDIDSATEVDFRIASRFVGDSFYELKEAHKEAISLMPKYLSCFVEIGTKSGKL
;
A
#
# COMPACT_ATOMS: atom_id res chain seq x y z
N MET A 1 -3.22 28.86 20.41
CA MET A 1 -4.61 28.80 19.92
C MET A 1 -4.79 29.91 18.87
N SER A 2 -5.62 29.74 17.84
CA SER A 2 -5.85 30.78 16.80
C SER A 2 -6.75 31.91 17.31
N GLU A 3 -6.71 33.11 16.70
CA GLU A 3 -7.61 34.24 17.02
C GLU A 3 -9.09 33.85 17.01
N SER A 4 -9.51 33.02 16.05
CA SER A 4 -10.87 32.49 15.96
C SER A 4 -11.28 31.66 17.19
N SER A 5 -10.32 31.01 17.86
CA SER A 5 -10.57 30.23 19.06
C SER A 5 -10.85 31.10 20.28
N TYR A 6 -10.29 32.32 20.33
CA TYR A 6 -10.55 33.27 21.42
C TYR A 6 -11.94 33.89 21.32
N GLY A 7 -12.37 34.26 20.10
CA GLY A 7 -13.71 34.81 19.86
C GLY A 7 -14.84 33.87 20.32
N ASN A 8 -14.74 32.59 19.98
CA ASN A 8 -15.73 31.59 20.37
C ASN A 8 -15.79 31.35 21.88
N ILE A 9 -14.66 31.46 22.59
CA ILE A 9 -14.61 31.30 24.05
C ILE A 9 -15.28 32.50 24.73
N LEU A 10 -14.96 33.73 24.29
CA LEU A 10 -15.55 34.95 24.85
C LEU A 10 -17.07 34.99 24.65
N GLU A 11 -17.53 34.60 23.46
CA GLU A 11 -18.97 34.58 23.17
C GLU A 11 -19.69 33.47 23.93
N ALA A 12 -19.08 32.28 24.07
CA ALA A 12 -19.62 31.22 24.90
C ALA A 12 -19.75 31.63 26.38
N LEU A 13 -18.77 32.36 26.92
CA LEU A 13 -18.83 32.91 28.27
C LEU A 13 -19.88 34.01 28.42
N ARG A 14 -20.11 34.83 27.39
CA ARG A 14 -21.22 35.80 27.39
C ARG A 14 -22.57 35.11 27.44
N VAL A 15 -22.78 34.09 26.60
CA VAL A 15 -24.00 33.26 26.60
C VAL A 15 -24.24 32.63 27.98
N MET A 16 -23.17 32.17 28.62
CA MET A 16 -23.21 31.63 29.98
C MET A 16 -23.66 32.64 31.03
N LEU A 17 -23.10 33.86 30.99
CA LEU A 17 -23.35 34.89 32.00
C LEU A 17 -24.66 35.67 31.76
N HIS A 18 -25.13 35.75 30.51
CA HIS A 18 -26.36 36.47 30.14
C HIS A 18 -27.63 35.61 30.20
N ASN A 19 -27.54 34.36 30.66
CA ASN A 19 -28.72 33.52 30.82
C ASN A 19 -29.63 34.09 31.91
N LYS A 20 -30.68 34.84 31.49
CA LYS A 20 -31.63 35.55 32.37
C LYS A 20 -32.36 34.66 33.38
N LYS A 21 -32.35 33.32 33.19
CA LYS A 21 -32.93 32.35 34.11
C LYS A 21 -32.02 32.01 35.31
N LEU A 22 -30.77 32.48 35.31
CA LEU A 22 -29.73 32.11 36.27
C LEU A 22 -29.18 33.35 36.97
N LYS A 23 -29.89 33.86 37.98
CA LYS A 23 -29.39 34.98 38.82
C LYS A 23 -28.62 34.52 40.06
N VAL A 24 -28.70 33.24 40.43
CA VAL A 24 -28.09 32.70 41.65
C VAL A 24 -27.37 31.40 41.35
N TRP A 25 -26.10 31.33 41.75
CA TRP A 25 -25.29 30.12 41.68
C TRP A 25 -25.58 29.22 42.89
N PRO A 26 -25.77 27.90 42.71
CA PRO A 26 -25.98 26.96 43.80
C PRO A 26 -24.79 26.89 44.76
N LYS A 27 -25.04 26.48 46.01
CA LYS A 27 -23.95 26.21 46.95
C LYS A 27 -23.15 24.97 46.52
N HIS A 28 -21.89 24.90 46.93
CA HIS A 28 -20.95 23.86 46.50
C HIS A 28 -21.37 22.42 46.85
N ASP A 29 -22.27 22.22 47.81
CA ASP A 29 -22.79 20.94 48.29
C ASP A 29 -24.14 20.52 47.64
N GLU A 30 -24.82 21.45 46.98
CA GLU A 30 -26.16 21.27 46.40
C GLU A 30 -26.13 20.64 45.00
N ALA A 31 -25.77 19.36 44.92
CA ALA A 31 -25.61 18.68 43.63
C ALA A 31 -26.86 18.69 42.73
N SER A 32 -28.06 18.59 43.30
CA SER A 32 -29.31 18.62 42.51
C SER A 32 -29.55 20.00 41.89
N ALA A 33 -29.23 21.07 42.62
CA ALA A 33 -29.34 22.44 42.11
C ALA A 33 -28.29 22.71 41.02
N TRP A 34 -27.06 22.22 41.21
CA TRP A 34 -26.02 22.23 40.17
C TRP A 34 -26.42 21.45 38.92
N GLN A 35 -27.00 20.27 39.08
CA GLN A 35 -27.45 19.44 37.96
C GLN A 35 -28.55 20.14 37.15
N ASN A 36 -29.54 20.73 37.82
CA ASN A 36 -30.60 21.51 37.18
C ASN A 36 -30.03 22.73 36.44
N LEU A 37 -29.13 23.49 37.07
CA LEU A 37 -28.49 24.65 36.45
C LEU A 37 -27.74 24.27 35.17
N ILE A 38 -26.95 23.18 35.20
CA ILE A 38 -26.18 22.72 34.05
C ILE A 38 -27.08 22.23 32.91
N ILE A 39 -28.17 21.53 33.22
CA ILE A 39 -29.14 21.07 32.20
C ILE A 39 -29.87 22.27 31.58
N THR A 40 -30.35 23.21 32.39
CA THR A 40 -30.99 24.44 31.87
C THR A 40 -30.05 25.23 30.98
N HIS A 41 -28.75 25.30 31.34
CA HIS A 41 -27.76 25.97 30.51
C HIS A 41 -27.54 25.23 29.18
N PHE A 42 -27.45 23.90 29.22
CA PHE A 42 -27.35 23.06 28.02
C PHE A 42 -28.53 23.28 27.06
N GLU A 43 -29.75 23.23 27.58
CA GLU A 43 -30.98 23.47 26.80
C GLU A 43 -30.99 24.88 26.21
N THR A 44 -30.64 25.89 27.00
CA THR A 44 -30.64 27.29 26.54
C THR A 44 -29.68 27.47 25.36
N VAL A 45 -28.48 26.90 25.43
CA VAL A 45 -27.48 26.98 24.35
C VAL A 45 -27.95 26.25 23.09
N LEU A 46 -28.61 25.09 23.24
CA LEU A 46 -29.11 24.32 22.11
C LEU A 46 -30.35 24.94 21.44
N HIS A 47 -31.15 25.69 22.18
CA HIS A 47 -32.35 26.36 21.67
C HIS A 47 -32.11 27.78 21.14
N MET A 48 -30.86 28.26 21.11
CA MET A 48 -30.52 29.54 20.46
C MET A 48 -30.93 29.51 18.97
N THR A 49 -31.72 30.48 18.53
CA THR A 49 -32.24 30.56 17.15
C THR A 49 -31.44 31.48 16.25
N ASP A 50 -30.56 32.30 16.84
CA ASP A 50 -29.72 33.33 16.23
C ASP A 50 -28.38 32.79 15.71
N VAL A 51 -28.03 31.53 16.00
CA VAL A 51 -26.75 30.91 15.63
C VAL A 51 -26.92 29.51 15.02
N THR A 52 -25.97 29.11 14.16
CA THR A 52 -25.98 27.79 13.51
C THR A 52 -25.83 26.64 14.52
N TYR A 53 -26.24 25.43 14.13
CA TYR A 53 -26.11 24.24 14.97
C TYR A 53 -24.66 23.95 15.38
N GLU A 54 -23.71 24.09 14.44
CA GLU A 54 -22.28 23.91 14.66
C GLU A 54 -21.73 24.94 15.67
N THR A 55 -22.20 26.19 15.60
CA THR A 55 -21.83 27.24 16.55
C THR A 55 -22.38 26.94 17.94
N ARG A 56 -23.63 26.47 18.08
CA ARG A 56 -24.23 26.05 19.36
C ARG A 56 -23.44 24.92 20.03
N ILE A 57 -23.02 23.93 19.25
CA ILE A 57 -22.15 22.84 19.72
C ILE A 57 -20.84 23.41 20.26
N THR A 58 -20.21 24.32 19.51
CA THR A 58 -18.93 24.92 19.86
C THR A 58 -19.02 25.73 21.15
N TYR A 59 -20.10 26.51 21.34
CA TYR A 59 -20.35 27.25 22.57
C TYR A 59 -20.51 26.32 23.77
N TRP A 60 -21.30 25.26 23.64
CA TRP A 60 -21.44 24.29 24.73
C TRP A 60 -20.12 23.57 25.05
N GLU A 61 -19.31 23.21 24.05
CA GLU A 61 -17.99 22.61 24.31
C GLU A 61 -17.07 23.56 25.12
N CYS A 62 -17.14 24.86 24.87
CA CYS A 62 -16.39 25.86 25.64
C CYS A 62 -16.94 26.02 27.06
N ILE A 63 -18.25 26.11 27.23
CA ILE A 63 -18.94 26.20 28.53
C ILE A 63 -18.69 24.94 29.38
N SER A 64 -18.79 23.76 28.77
CA SER A 64 -18.56 22.47 29.43
C SER A 64 -17.13 22.36 29.97
N ARG A 65 -16.13 22.93 29.27
CA ARG A 65 -14.76 23.01 29.80
C ARG A 65 -14.70 23.86 31.06
N PHE A 66 -15.37 25.01 31.08
CA PHE A 66 -15.44 25.85 32.28
C PHE A 66 -16.07 25.11 33.47
N TYR A 67 -17.17 24.38 33.27
CA TYR A 67 -17.75 23.55 34.33
C TYR A 67 -16.86 22.39 34.77
N LYS A 68 -16.05 21.82 33.87
CA LYS A 68 -15.06 20.80 34.25
C LYS A 68 -13.99 21.37 35.17
N GLU A 69 -13.50 22.57 34.90
CA GLU A 69 -12.54 23.26 35.77
C GLU A 69 -13.17 23.54 37.15
N LEU A 70 -14.39 24.07 37.20
CA LEU A 70 -15.12 24.29 38.47
C LEU A 70 -15.33 23.00 39.27
N LYS A 71 -15.53 21.87 38.59
CA LYS A 71 -15.62 20.55 39.19
C LYS A 71 -14.27 20.05 39.71
N GLN A 72 -13.16 20.35 39.03
CA GLN A 72 -11.81 19.99 39.47
C GLN A 72 -11.37 20.75 40.71
N ILE A 73 -11.72 22.04 40.81
CA ILE A 73 -11.40 22.89 41.97
C ILE A 73 -12.37 22.71 43.16
N GLY A 74 -13.33 21.79 43.05
CA GLY A 74 -14.26 21.44 44.14
C GLY A 74 -15.46 22.37 44.33
N VAL A 75 -15.71 23.31 43.40
CA VAL A 75 -16.90 24.19 43.45
C VAL A 75 -18.18 23.45 43.05
N ILE A 76 -18.07 22.46 42.17
CA ILE A 76 -19.19 21.61 41.73
C ILE A 76 -18.99 20.19 42.27
N PRO A 77 -20.00 19.57 42.91
CA PRO A 77 -19.89 18.19 43.36
C PRO A 77 -19.49 17.22 42.25
N THR A 78 -18.64 16.25 42.58
CA THR A 78 -18.14 15.23 41.65
C THR A 78 -19.25 14.39 41.00
N ARG A 79 -20.40 14.23 41.67
CA ARG A 79 -21.58 13.51 41.16
C ARG A 79 -22.38 14.26 40.09
N VAL A 80 -22.15 15.56 39.89
CA VAL A 80 -22.88 16.33 38.87
C VAL A 80 -22.37 15.95 37.47
N THR A 81 -23.31 15.63 36.58
CA THR A 81 -23.05 15.20 35.20
C THR A 81 -23.13 16.36 34.24
N LEU A 82 -22.18 16.43 33.30
CA LEU A 82 -22.14 17.44 32.25
C LEU A 82 -22.68 16.85 30.95
N PRO A 83 -23.80 17.38 30.41
CA PRO A 83 -24.32 16.98 29.11
C PRO A 83 -23.28 17.09 27.98
N SER A 84 -23.38 16.21 26.99
CA SER A 84 -22.50 16.20 25.83
C SER A 84 -23.31 16.54 24.58
N THR A 85 -22.88 17.53 23.80
CA THR A 85 -23.41 17.83 22.46
C THR A 85 -22.96 16.86 21.40
N ARG A 86 -21.98 16.00 21.69
CA ARG A 86 -21.69 14.87 20.82
C ARG A 86 -22.89 13.94 20.94
N LEU A 87 -23.77 13.99 19.93
CA LEU A 87 -24.51 12.80 19.52
C LEU A 87 -23.52 11.65 19.68
N SER A 88 -23.91 10.63 20.44
CA SER A 88 -23.22 9.37 20.34
C SER A 88 -23.40 8.96 18.87
N ASN A 89 -22.43 9.33 18.03
CA ASN A 89 -22.24 8.80 16.69
C ASN A 89 -21.91 7.30 16.82
N THR A 90 -22.46 6.56 17.77
CA THR A 90 -22.29 5.13 17.95
C THR A 90 -22.81 4.37 16.74
N THR A 91 -23.71 4.97 15.94
CA THR A 91 -24.12 4.42 14.64
C THR A 91 -23.15 4.71 13.48
N LEU A 92 -22.29 5.73 13.55
CA LEU A 92 -21.34 6.09 12.45
C LEU A 92 -19.85 6.02 12.82
N LYS A 93 -19.49 5.87 14.11
CA LYS A 93 -18.10 5.80 14.59
C LYS A 93 -17.40 4.49 14.25
N ASN A 94 -18.15 3.50 13.78
CA ASN A 94 -17.61 2.17 13.44
C ASN A 94 -17.21 2.06 11.96
N GLU A 95 -17.38 3.12 11.16
CA GLU A 95 -16.82 3.15 9.81
C GLU A 95 -15.38 3.66 9.84
N SER A 96 -14.48 2.94 9.15
CA SER A 96 -13.05 3.25 9.06
C SER A 96 -12.84 4.74 8.74
N LYS A 97 -12.06 5.45 9.57
CA LYS A 97 -11.83 6.89 9.40
C LYS A 97 -11.16 7.26 8.07
N ILE A 98 -10.42 6.33 7.46
CA ILE A 98 -9.70 6.58 6.20
C ILE A 98 -10.39 5.78 5.09
N PRO A 99 -11.10 6.44 4.16
CA PRO A 99 -11.79 5.75 3.08
C PRO A 99 -10.78 5.17 2.05
N PRO A 100 -11.04 3.99 1.48
CA PRO A 100 -10.28 3.45 0.36
C PRO A 100 -10.59 4.18 -0.96
N PHE A 101 -9.93 3.76 -2.04
CA PHE A 101 -10.27 4.22 -3.38
C PHE A 101 -11.73 3.93 -3.75
N LYS A 102 -12.33 4.82 -4.54
CA LYS A 102 -13.73 4.77 -4.99
C LYS A 102 -14.78 4.70 -3.86
N PHE A 103 -14.41 5.04 -2.62
CA PHE A 103 -15.38 5.12 -1.52
C PHE A 103 -16.48 6.16 -1.83
N GLN A 104 -17.73 5.71 -1.79
CA GLN A 104 -18.92 6.53 -1.94
C GLN A 104 -19.87 6.26 -0.78
N SER A 105 -20.42 7.31 -0.19
CA SER A 105 -21.51 7.20 0.77
C SER A 105 -22.83 7.23 0.00
N LYS A 106 -23.65 6.19 0.14
CA LYS A 106 -25.02 6.15 -0.39
C LYS A 106 -25.98 6.25 0.79
N ALA A 107 -26.90 7.21 0.76
CA ALA A 107 -27.99 7.25 1.71
C ALA A 107 -28.89 6.02 1.48
N ILE A 108 -29.08 5.21 2.51
CA ILE A 108 -30.03 4.10 2.47
C ILE A 108 -31.39 4.70 2.81
N ALA A 109 -32.39 4.47 1.95
CA ALA A 109 -33.77 4.88 2.24
C ALA A 109 -34.30 4.11 3.45
N SER A 110 -35.09 4.78 4.29
CA SER A 110 -35.75 4.12 5.42
C SER A 110 -36.64 2.98 4.90
N ALA A 111 -36.47 1.78 5.45
CA ALA A 111 -37.30 0.64 5.09
C ALA A 111 -38.76 0.91 5.47
N THR A 112 -39.70 0.65 4.55
CA THR A 112 -41.14 0.91 4.75
C THR A 112 -41.94 -0.37 4.95
N THR A 113 -41.37 -1.55 4.67
CA THR A 113 -42.03 -2.85 4.83
C THR A 113 -41.23 -3.81 5.72
N ILE A 114 -41.91 -4.75 6.41
CA ILE A 114 -41.25 -5.79 7.24
C ILE A 114 -40.29 -6.64 6.38
N GLY A 115 -40.65 -6.92 5.13
CA GLY A 115 -39.79 -7.61 4.17
C GLY A 115 -38.56 -6.81 3.74
N GLU A 116 -38.55 -5.48 3.89
CA GLU A 116 -37.35 -4.64 3.71
C GLU A 116 -36.53 -4.49 4.98
N ILE A 117 -37.18 -4.51 6.14
CA ILE A 117 -36.55 -4.45 7.47
C ILE A 117 -35.79 -5.76 7.76
N LEU A 118 -36.37 -6.90 7.39
CA LEU A 118 -35.85 -8.25 7.68
C LEU A 118 -36.11 -9.21 6.50
N PRO A 119 -35.58 -8.92 5.29
CA PRO A 119 -35.65 -9.89 4.20
C PRO A 119 -34.96 -11.19 4.63
N LYS A 120 -35.55 -12.33 4.29
CA LYS A 120 -35.08 -13.68 4.67
C LYS A 120 -33.59 -13.90 4.34
N LYS A 121 -33.07 -13.24 3.31
CA LYS A 121 -31.64 -13.16 2.95
C LYS A 121 -30.70 -12.62 4.05
N PHE A 122 -31.22 -12.02 5.12
CA PHE A 122 -30.46 -11.60 6.29
C PHE A 122 -30.43 -12.65 7.41
N LEU A 123 -31.25 -13.71 7.29
CA LEU A 123 -31.30 -14.85 8.23
C LEU A 123 -30.49 -16.07 7.71
N ILE A 124 -30.25 -16.13 6.40
CA ILE A 124 -29.44 -17.14 5.71
C ILE A 124 -28.20 -16.48 5.11
N GLU A 125 -27.03 -17.06 5.36
CA GLU A 125 -25.80 -16.66 4.68
C GLU A 125 -25.80 -17.32 3.29
N ARG A 126 -25.85 -16.49 2.24
CA ARG A 126 -25.81 -16.97 0.86
C ARG A 126 -24.39 -17.37 0.48
N ASP A 127 -24.27 -18.20 -0.56
CA ASP A 127 -22.98 -18.63 -1.10
C ASP A 127 -22.11 -19.41 -0.10
N LEU A 128 -22.71 -20.12 0.88
CA LEU A 128 -21.97 -21.01 1.78
C LEU A 128 -21.38 -22.21 1.03
N SER A 129 -22.04 -22.65 -0.04
CA SER A 129 -21.55 -23.65 -0.99
C SER A 129 -20.26 -23.18 -1.69
N GLN A 130 -20.15 -21.88 -1.97
CA GLN A 130 -19.01 -21.33 -2.67
C GLN A 130 -17.75 -21.22 -1.80
N ALA A 131 -16.58 -21.28 -2.45
CA ALA A 131 -15.28 -21.12 -1.79
C ALA A 131 -15.16 -19.76 -1.08
N ASP A 132 -15.51 -18.69 -1.79
CA ASP A 132 -15.42 -17.31 -1.33
C ASP A 132 -16.80 -16.62 -1.34
N ASP A 133 -16.94 -15.56 -0.54
CA ASP A 133 -18.11 -14.68 -0.61
C ASP A 133 -18.06 -13.89 -1.92
N VAL A 134 -19.07 -14.07 -2.80
CA VAL A 134 -19.12 -13.48 -4.14
C VAL A 134 -19.04 -11.96 -4.09
N TYR A 135 -19.75 -11.35 -3.16
CA TYR A 135 -19.74 -9.90 -3.00
C TYR A 135 -18.36 -9.40 -2.56
N LEU A 136 -17.74 -10.06 -1.59
CA LEU A 136 -16.41 -9.69 -1.12
C LEU A 136 -15.34 -9.94 -2.19
N SER A 137 -15.50 -10.99 -2.99
CA SER A 137 -14.64 -11.30 -4.14
C SER A 137 -14.75 -10.23 -5.21
N ASN A 138 -15.95 -9.83 -5.59
CA ASN A 138 -16.19 -8.73 -6.53
C ASN A 138 -15.65 -7.40 -5.99
N PHE A 139 -15.85 -7.12 -4.69
CA PHE A 139 -15.32 -5.94 -4.03
C PHE A 139 -13.78 -5.93 -4.03
N LYS A 140 -13.14 -7.06 -3.69
CA LYS A 140 -11.69 -7.25 -3.75
C LYS A 140 -11.17 -7.01 -5.16
N SER A 141 -11.72 -7.71 -6.17
CA SER A 141 -11.30 -7.59 -7.57
C SER A 141 -11.44 -6.16 -8.09
N GLY A 142 -12.53 -5.45 -7.75
CA GLY A 142 -12.72 -4.04 -8.12
C GLY A 142 -11.69 -3.10 -7.47
N LEU A 143 -11.33 -3.35 -6.21
CA LEU A 143 -10.31 -2.59 -5.51
C LEU A 143 -8.89 -2.89 -6.03
N GLU A 144 -8.60 -4.16 -6.35
CA GLU A 144 -7.33 -4.59 -6.96
C GLU A 144 -7.15 -3.96 -8.34
N LYS A 145 -8.18 -4.02 -9.20
CA LYS A 145 -8.18 -3.36 -10.52
C LYS A 145 -7.84 -1.88 -10.38
N THR A 146 -8.50 -1.17 -9.46
CA THR A 146 -8.27 0.26 -9.23
C THR A 146 -6.86 0.54 -8.71
N CYS A 147 -6.34 -0.28 -7.79
CA CYS A 147 -4.96 -0.13 -7.31
C CYS A 147 -3.94 -0.37 -8.42
N ASN A 148 -4.18 -1.34 -9.30
CA ASN A 148 -3.32 -1.66 -10.44
C ASN A 148 -3.32 -0.53 -11.47
N GLU A 149 -4.49 0.02 -11.84
CA GLU A 149 -4.60 1.20 -12.72
C GLU A 149 -3.77 2.38 -12.19
N ILE A 150 -3.89 2.68 -10.90
CA ILE A 150 -3.12 3.74 -10.26
C ILE A 150 -1.63 3.41 -10.25
N SER A 151 -1.25 2.17 -9.95
CA SER A 151 0.14 1.71 -9.95
C SER A 151 0.80 1.89 -11.32
N THR A 152 0.09 1.48 -12.38
CA THR A 152 0.52 1.63 -13.77
C THR A 152 0.67 3.10 -14.13
N ALA A 153 -0.34 3.93 -13.84
CA ALA A 153 -0.30 5.36 -14.15
C ALA A 153 0.84 6.11 -13.42
N LEU A 154 1.11 5.74 -12.16
CA LEU A 154 2.25 6.27 -11.40
C LEU A 154 3.60 5.83 -12.00
N THR A 155 3.69 4.59 -12.47
CA THR A 155 4.90 4.06 -13.10
C THR A 155 5.17 4.73 -14.43
N ASN A 156 4.15 4.89 -15.28
CA ASN A 156 4.27 5.60 -16.55
C ASN A 156 4.68 7.07 -16.35
N TYR A 157 4.09 7.75 -15.36
CA TYR A 157 4.51 9.10 -14.97
C TYR A 157 6.00 9.16 -14.61
N TRP A 158 6.46 8.19 -13.81
CA TRP A 158 7.84 8.14 -13.35
C TRP A 158 8.81 7.85 -14.48
N ASP A 159 8.45 6.93 -15.37
CA ASP A 159 9.29 6.53 -16.50
C ASP A 159 9.40 7.66 -17.55
N GLU A 160 8.33 8.41 -17.81
CA GLU A 160 8.40 9.63 -18.63
C GLU A 160 9.30 10.73 -17.99
N MET A 161 9.26 10.87 -16.66
CA MET A 161 10.14 11.80 -15.95
C MET A 161 11.61 11.39 -16.11
N LEU A 162 11.92 10.10 -16.03
CA LEU A 162 13.26 9.54 -16.27
C LEU A 162 13.71 9.70 -17.72
N GLU A 163 12.79 9.57 -18.68
CA GLU A 163 13.07 9.84 -20.09
C GLU A 163 13.51 11.30 -20.28
N ALA A 164 12.81 12.25 -19.66
CA ALA A 164 13.21 13.66 -19.69
C ALA A 164 14.61 13.89 -19.06
N HIS A 165 14.93 13.21 -17.95
CA HIS A 165 16.27 13.27 -17.35
C HIS A 165 17.35 12.73 -18.31
N THR A 166 17.05 11.63 -19.01
CA THR A 166 17.97 11.00 -19.96
C THR A 166 18.22 11.89 -21.18
N ILE A 167 17.16 12.42 -21.79
CA ILE A 167 17.24 13.37 -22.91
C ILE A 167 18.12 14.56 -22.53
N GLY A 168 17.90 15.12 -21.33
CA GLY A 168 18.67 16.24 -20.84
C GLY A 168 20.14 15.92 -20.59
N ARG A 169 20.45 14.74 -20.04
CA ARG A 169 21.82 14.24 -19.88
C ARG A 169 22.53 14.14 -21.23
N ASP A 170 21.87 13.61 -22.25
CA ASP A 170 22.42 13.46 -23.60
C ASP A 170 22.65 14.82 -24.29
N ILE A 171 21.79 15.80 -24.02
CA ILE A 171 21.95 17.18 -24.50
C ILE A 171 23.19 17.84 -23.86
N ILE A 172 23.37 17.69 -22.55
CA ILE A 172 24.51 18.27 -21.82
C ILE A 172 25.82 17.61 -22.26
N ALA A 173 25.83 16.29 -22.46
CA ALA A 173 27.01 15.52 -22.86
C ALA A 173 27.62 15.95 -24.20
N LYS A 174 26.86 16.65 -25.05
CA LYS A 174 27.37 17.22 -26.32
C LYS A 174 28.29 18.43 -26.14
N ILE A 175 28.37 19.00 -24.93
CA ILE A 175 29.32 20.07 -24.60
C ILE A 175 30.53 19.43 -23.91
N PRO A 176 31.76 19.58 -24.46
CA PRO A 176 32.96 19.10 -23.81
C PRO A 176 33.13 19.72 -22.42
N VAL A 177 33.46 18.88 -21.42
CA VAL A 177 33.60 19.32 -20.02
C VAL A 177 34.65 20.43 -19.87
N VAL A 178 35.79 20.29 -20.56
CA VAL A 178 36.88 21.27 -20.53
C VAL A 178 36.42 22.62 -21.07
N GLU A 179 35.72 22.65 -22.21
CA GLU A 179 35.20 23.91 -22.78
C GLU A 179 34.19 24.59 -21.84
N LEU A 180 33.34 23.79 -21.18
CA LEU A 180 32.37 24.30 -20.21
C LEU A 180 33.08 24.92 -19.00
N GLU A 181 34.05 24.20 -18.42
CA GLU A 181 34.82 24.64 -17.26
C GLU A 181 35.64 25.90 -17.57
N ASP A 182 36.32 25.94 -18.73
CA ASP A 182 37.08 27.11 -19.20
C ASP A 182 36.19 28.34 -19.39
N SER A 183 35.00 28.16 -19.98
CA SER A 183 34.03 29.25 -20.18
C SER A 183 33.50 29.79 -18.84
N ILE A 184 33.27 28.90 -17.87
CA ILE A 184 32.81 29.27 -16.52
C ILE A 184 33.93 29.99 -15.74
N ALA A 185 35.15 29.45 -15.77
CA ALA A 185 36.30 30.00 -15.06
C ALA A 185 36.70 31.38 -15.59
N SER A 186 36.75 31.53 -16.93
CA SER A 186 37.04 32.80 -17.59
C SER A 186 35.88 33.80 -17.53
N ARG A 187 34.67 33.35 -17.13
CA ARG A 187 33.41 34.11 -17.20
C ARG A 187 33.12 34.68 -18.59
N ASN A 188 33.68 34.07 -19.63
CA ASN A 188 33.49 34.46 -21.02
C ASN A 188 32.63 33.43 -21.73
N TYR A 189 31.41 33.84 -22.07
CA TYR A 189 30.41 33.01 -22.75
C TYR A 189 30.20 33.42 -24.21
N CYS A 190 31.21 34.06 -24.81
CA CYS A 190 31.18 34.52 -26.19
C CYS A 190 32.26 33.80 -27.02
N ASN A 191 31.86 33.24 -28.17
CA ASN A 191 32.77 32.71 -29.18
C ASN A 191 32.66 33.59 -30.44
N ALA A 192 33.81 34.07 -30.95
CA ALA A 192 33.87 34.99 -32.09
C ALA A 192 32.93 36.21 -31.97
N GLY A 193 32.81 36.78 -30.75
CA GLY A 193 31.96 37.94 -30.46
C GLY A 193 30.46 37.66 -30.36
N LYS A 194 30.02 36.40 -30.53
CA LYS A 194 28.62 35.98 -30.36
C LYS A 194 28.48 35.12 -29.11
N HIS A 195 27.37 35.28 -28.39
CA HIS A 195 27.09 34.47 -27.21
C HIS A 195 26.94 32.98 -27.56
N VAL A 196 27.39 32.06 -26.70
CA VAL A 196 27.25 30.60 -26.90
C VAL A 196 25.79 30.16 -27.05
N CYS A 197 24.83 30.97 -26.59
CA CYS A 197 23.39 30.74 -26.78
C CYS A 197 22.77 31.59 -27.88
N ASP A 198 23.54 32.09 -28.84
CA ASP A 198 23.02 32.81 -30.01
C ASP A 198 22.04 31.94 -30.83
N ILE A 199 21.18 32.55 -31.64
CA ILE A 199 20.19 31.81 -32.45
C ILE A 199 20.86 30.97 -33.55
N HIS A 200 22.02 31.39 -34.04
CA HIS A 200 22.74 30.70 -35.11
C HIS A 200 23.62 29.55 -34.59
N ASN A 201 23.81 29.41 -33.27
CA ASN A 201 24.57 28.29 -32.72
C ASN A 201 23.65 27.05 -32.59
N PRO A 202 23.94 25.94 -33.30
CA PRO A 202 23.15 24.71 -33.18
C PRO A 202 23.19 24.10 -31.76
N LEU A 203 24.24 24.37 -30.98
CA LEU A 203 24.40 23.89 -29.61
C LEU A 203 23.92 24.90 -28.56
N ALA A 204 23.19 25.95 -28.96
CA ALA A 204 22.77 27.01 -28.05
C ALA A 204 21.96 26.52 -26.84
N PHE A 205 21.06 25.56 -27.05
CA PHE A 205 20.28 24.98 -25.96
C PHE A 205 21.12 24.09 -25.05
N ASN A 206 22.07 23.35 -25.63
CA ASN A 206 23.00 22.49 -24.90
C ASN A 206 23.86 23.32 -23.94
N TRP A 207 24.45 24.40 -24.43
CA TRP A 207 25.17 25.38 -23.61
C TRP A 207 24.28 25.98 -22.53
N PHE A 208 23.05 26.37 -22.88
CA PHE A 208 22.10 26.92 -21.91
C PHE A 208 21.80 25.94 -20.77
N LEU A 209 21.52 24.68 -21.10
CA LEU A 209 21.19 23.65 -20.14
C LEU A 209 22.40 23.29 -19.27
N ALA A 210 23.59 23.13 -19.87
CA ALA A 210 24.83 22.79 -19.18
C ALA A 210 25.25 23.88 -18.18
N VAL A 211 25.26 25.15 -18.59
CA VAL A 211 25.62 26.27 -17.71
C VAL A 211 24.58 26.47 -16.60
N CYS A 212 23.27 26.38 -16.92
CA CYS A 212 22.23 26.46 -15.89
C CYS A 212 22.36 25.33 -14.86
N LYS A 213 22.63 24.10 -15.33
CA LYS A 213 22.87 22.96 -14.45
C LYS A 213 24.05 23.23 -13.53
N HIS A 214 25.18 23.66 -14.07
CA HIS A 214 26.38 23.97 -13.31
C HIS A 214 26.15 25.09 -12.27
N HIS A 215 25.46 26.17 -12.65
CA HIS A 215 25.14 27.26 -11.72
C HIS A 215 24.26 26.81 -10.55
N ILE A 216 23.37 25.85 -10.79
CA ILE A 216 22.59 25.25 -9.71
C ILE A 216 23.48 24.34 -8.90
N ASP A 217 24.24 23.44 -9.53
CA ASP A 217 25.11 22.45 -8.88
C ASP A 217 26.17 23.10 -7.96
N THR A 218 26.60 24.31 -8.28
CA THR A 218 27.53 25.13 -7.46
C THR A 218 26.83 26.07 -6.48
N GLY A 219 25.50 26.17 -6.52
CA GLY A 219 24.72 27.06 -5.66
C GLY A 219 24.77 28.54 -6.05
N LEU A 220 25.35 28.90 -7.21
CA LEU A 220 25.36 30.27 -7.74
C LEU A 220 23.93 30.79 -7.97
N ILE A 221 23.02 29.92 -8.41
CA ILE A 221 21.58 30.19 -8.43
C ILE A 221 20.82 29.12 -7.65
N LYS A 222 19.79 29.53 -6.91
CA LYS A 222 18.97 28.64 -6.06
C LYS A 222 17.63 28.26 -6.68
N GLU A 223 17.28 28.89 -7.79
CA GLU A 223 16.01 28.71 -8.52
C GLU A 223 16.25 28.90 -10.03
N ILE A 224 15.56 28.11 -10.85
CA ILE A 224 15.59 28.25 -12.31
C ILE A 224 14.53 29.23 -12.73
N ASN A 225 14.91 30.50 -12.77
CA ASN A 225 14.07 31.60 -13.21
C ASN A 225 14.87 32.48 -14.15
N GLY A 226 14.27 32.88 -15.27
CA GLY A 226 14.89 33.80 -16.22
C GLY A 226 15.39 35.09 -15.57
N ASN A 227 14.79 35.55 -14.48
CA ASN A 227 15.27 36.71 -13.72
C ASN A 227 16.59 36.45 -12.97
N GLN A 228 16.78 35.25 -12.40
CA GLN A 228 18.03 34.90 -11.73
C GLN A 228 19.14 34.64 -12.73
N ILE A 229 18.82 33.96 -13.84
CA ILE A 229 19.78 33.70 -14.92
C ILE A 229 20.35 35.04 -15.42
N ARG A 230 19.51 36.06 -15.64
CA ARG A 230 19.99 37.39 -16.07
C ARG A 230 20.89 38.13 -15.07
N LYS A 231 20.90 37.72 -13.80
CA LYS A 231 21.79 38.31 -12.79
C LYS A 231 23.20 37.71 -12.85
N THR A 232 23.37 36.52 -13.42
CA THR A 232 24.68 35.90 -13.60
C THR A 232 25.42 36.50 -14.79
N ASP A 233 26.75 36.34 -14.81
CA ASP A 233 27.59 36.80 -15.92
C ASP A 233 27.19 36.12 -17.25
N PHE A 234 26.70 34.88 -17.19
CA PHE A 234 26.15 34.13 -18.32
C PHE A 234 24.86 34.75 -18.88
N GLY A 235 23.89 35.10 -18.02
CA GLY A 235 22.60 35.58 -18.51
C GLY A 235 22.53 37.08 -18.76
N ARG A 236 23.46 37.89 -18.23
CA ARG A 236 23.43 39.36 -18.36
C ARG A 236 23.56 39.83 -19.81
N SER A 237 24.35 39.11 -20.61
CA SER A 237 24.56 39.34 -22.04
C SER A 237 23.41 38.81 -22.91
N LEU A 238 22.50 37.99 -22.36
CA LEU A 238 21.39 37.39 -23.08
C LEU A 238 20.12 38.24 -23.00
N LYS A 239 19.58 38.60 -24.17
CA LYS A 239 18.29 39.29 -24.29
C LYS A 239 17.16 38.42 -23.70
N SER A 240 16.22 39.04 -22.96
CA SER A 240 15.06 38.35 -22.36
C SER A 240 14.19 37.58 -23.36
N LYS A 241 14.14 38.01 -24.63
CA LYS A 241 13.45 37.28 -25.72
C LYS A 241 14.13 35.94 -26.02
N ARG A 242 15.47 35.89 -25.97
CA ARG A 242 16.25 34.67 -26.22
C ARG A 242 16.08 33.66 -25.09
N ILE A 243 16.14 34.10 -23.83
CA ILE A 243 15.87 33.23 -22.67
C ILE A 243 14.48 32.61 -22.81
N ARG A 244 13.44 33.41 -23.11
CA ARG A 244 12.08 32.87 -23.34
C ARG A 244 12.03 31.82 -24.46
N ALA A 245 12.78 32.02 -25.55
CA ALA A 245 12.85 31.04 -26.64
C ALA A 245 13.50 29.72 -26.20
N LEU A 246 14.56 29.77 -25.36
CA LEU A 246 15.21 28.58 -24.81
C LEU A 246 14.28 27.81 -23.85
N TYR A 247 13.49 28.52 -23.04
CA TYR A 247 12.44 27.90 -22.22
C TYR A 247 11.35 27.23 -23.07
N LYS A 248 11.00 27.82 -24.22
CA LYS A 248 10.07 27.21 -25.17
C LYS A 248 10.66 25.93 -25.79
N GLN A 249 11.93 25.97 -26.16
CA GLN A 249 12.66 24.82 -26.69
C GLN A 249 12.72 23.66 -25.67
N ALA A 250 12.91 23.95 -24.38
CA ALA A 250 12.83 22.93 -23.33
C ALA A 250 11.47 22.22 -23.30
N LYS A 251 10.38 22.97 -23.49
CA LYS A 251 9.03 22.39 -23.57
C LYS A 251 8.88 21.49 -24.81
N GLU A 252 9.41 21.91 -25.95
CA GLU A 252 9.33 21.16 -27.21
C GLU A 252 10.13 19.84 -27.16
N ILE A 253 11.23 19.81 -26.40
CA ILE A 253 12.11 18.63 -26.25
C ILE A 253 11.57 17.64 -25.22
N CYS A 254 11.02 18.11 -24.11
CA CYS A 254 10.53 17.24 -23.06
C CYS A 254 9.30 16.43 -23.51
N PRO A 255 9.17 15.17 -23.07
CA PRO A 255 7.90 14.46 -23.09
C PRO A 255 6.80 15.24 -22.39
N GLN A 256 5.58 15.20 -22.95
CA GLN A 256 4.46 16.06 -22.54
C GLN A 256 3.22 15.29 -22.10
N ASN A 257 3.27 13.96 -21.90
CA ASN A 257 2.04 13.24 -21.56
C ASN A 257 1.54 13.59 -20.17
N TYR A 258 2.46 13.85 -19.22
CA TYR A 258 2.12 14.14 -17.83
C TYR A 258 2.49 15.55 -17.36
N ILE A 259 3.40 16.27 -18.03
CA ILE A 259 3.73 17.65 -17.64
C ILE A 259 2.66 18.61 -18.15
N LYS A 260 2.15 19.50 -17.29
CA LYS A 260 1.23 20.57 -17.72
C LYS A 260 1.97 21.82 -18.18
N ALA A 261 1.45 22.46 -19.23
CA ALA A 261 2.05 23.59 -19.95
C ALA A 261 2.35 24.85 -19.14
N SER A 262 1.82 25.00 -17.92
CA SER A 262 1.87 26.26 -17.16
C SER A 262 3.20 26.51 -16.42
N SER A 263 4.07 25.52 -16.26
CA SER A 263 5.35 25.68 -15.55
C SER A 263 6.54 25.44 -16.48
N ALA A 264 6.94 26.49 -17.24
CA ALA A 264 8.09 26.42 -18.14
C ALA A 264 9.40 25.99 -17.42
N ASN A 265 9.51 26.32 -16.13
CA ASN A 265 10.66 25.94 -15.28
C ASN A 265 10.72 24.42 -15.04
N GLU A 266 9.59 23.73 -15.01
CA GLU A 266 9.55 22.30 -14.70
C GLU A 266 10.18 21.44 -15.80
N TYR A 267 10.00 21.82 -17.06
CA TYR A 267 10.67 21.17 -18.19
C TYR A 267 12.19 21.26 -18.06
N LEU A 268 12.70 22.47 -17.79
CA LEU A 268 14.13 22.70 -17.56
C LEU A 268 14.65 21.93 -16.34
N ASN A 269 13.91 21.93 -15.21
CA ASN A 269 14.29 21.17 -14.02
C ASN A 269 14.50 19.68 -14.35
N ARG A 270 13.56 19.08 -15.10
CA ARG A 270 13.65 17.67 -15.49
C ARG A 270 14.80 17.42 -16.46
N LEU A 271 15.01 18.26 -17.48
CA LEU A 271 16.17 18.10 -18.38
C LEU A 271 17.51 18.24 -17.65
N MET A 272 17.58 18.97 -16.54
CA MET A 272 18.81 19.04 -15.74
C MET A 272 19.00 17.87 -14.76
N GLY A 273 18.04 16.93 -14.72
CA GLY A 273 18.07 15.78 -13.82
C GLY A 273 17.56 16.06 -12.41
N TYR A 274 16.82 17.16 -12.18
CA TYR A 274 16.28 17.49 -10.86
C TYR A 274 14.82 17.06 -10.71
N LEU A 275 14.45 16.73 -9.48
CA LEU A 275 13.08 16.42 -9.10
C LEU A 275 12.26 17.69 -8.89
N SER A 276 10.98 17.62 -9.27
CA SER A 276 9.93 18.54 -8.86
C SER A 276 9.17 18.01 -7.63
N ILE A 277 8.30 18.84 -7.06
CA ILE A 277 7.42 18.41 -5.96
C ILE A 277 6.48 17.27 -6.38
N VAL A 278 6.02 17.26 -7.63
CA VAL A 278 5.09 16.26 -8.14
C VAL A 278 5.80 14.93 -8.36
N ASP A 279 7.07 14.97 -8.76
CA ASP A 279 7.93 13.78 -8.83
C ASP A 279 8.10 13.17 -7.43
N CYS A 280 8.38 13.99 -6.41
CA CYS A 280 8.43 13.50 -5.02
C CYS A 280 7.10 12.88 -4.55
N HIS A 281 5.95 13.42 -4.98
CA HIS A 281 4.65 12.81 -4.69
C HIS A 281 4.45 11.48 -5.39
N ALA A 282 4.89 11.34 -6.65
CA ALA A 282 4.81 10.10 -7.40
C ALA A 282 5.68 9.02 -6.73
N ALA A 283 6.93 9.34 -6.41
CA ALA A 283 7.81 8.47 -5.63
C ALA A 283 7.17 8.06 -4.30
N SER A 284 6.63 9.01 -3.55
CA SER A 284 5.96 8.72 -2.26
C SER A 284 4.76 7.79 -2.43
N ALA A 285 3.95 7.99 -3.48
CA ALA A 285 2.79 7.16 -3.78
C ALA A 285 3.19 5.72 -4.13
N ILE A 286 4.20 5.55 -5.00
CA ILE A 286 4.73 4.23 -5.38
C ILE A 286 5.33 3.52 -4.15
N LEU A 287 6.12 4.24 -3.34
CA LEU A 287 6.75 3.67 -2.15
C LEU A 287 5.73 3.23 -1.10
N VAL A 288 4.68 4.02 -0.85
CA VAL A 288 3.58 3.66 0.08
C VAL A 288 2.72 2.54 -0.47
N MET A 289 2.48 2.50 -1.78
CA MET A 289 1.71 1.42 -2.41
C MET A 289 2.43 0.07 -2.29
N ASN A 290 3.74 0.06 -2.55
CA ASN A 290 4.55 -1.17 -2.47
C ASN A 290 4.95 -1.54 -1.03
N ASN A 291 5.04 -0.56 -0.13
CA ASN A 291 5.43 -0.75 1.27
C ASN A 291 4.45 -0.02 2.18
N PRO A 292 3.23 -0.55 2.38
CA PRO A 292 2.18 0.11 3.15
C PRO A 292 2.51 0.25 4.63
N VAL A 293 3.61 -0.35 5.11
CA VAL A 293 4.21 -0.09 6.42
C VAL A 293 4.67 1.37 6.57
N PHE A 294 5.06 2.02 5.47
CA PHE A 294 5.48 3.42 5.45
C PHE A 294 4.29 4.36 5.57
N THR A 295 4.31 5.22 6.60
CA THR A 295 3.20 6.15 6.85
C THR A 295 3.31 7.37 5.95
N PRO A 296 2.18 8.02 5.58
CA PRO A 296 2.21 9.25 4.79
C PRO A 296 3.15 10.33 5.33
N GLU A 297 3.15 10.56 6.63
CA GLU A 297 4.04 11.53 7.26
C GLU A 297 5.49 11.03 7.31
N GLY A 298 5.68 9.74 7.62
CA GLY A 298 7.01 9.15 7.75
C GLY A 298 7.77 9.11 6.42
N ILE A 299 7.09 8.89 5.28
CA ILE A 299 7.73 8.88 3.97
C ILE A 299 8.07 10.31 3.49
N SER A 300 7.16 11.28 3.69
CA SER A 300 7.39 12.67 3.26
C SER A 300 8.49 13.36 4.03
N LEU A 301 8.69 12.97 5.29
CA LEU A 301 9.75 13.47 6.17
C LEU A 301 10.85 12.43 6.40
N ALA A 302 10.99 11.45 5.50
CA ALA A 302 12.00 10.41 5.65
C ALA A 302 13.40 11.04 5.56
N ASP A 303 14.30 10.59 6.42
CA ASP A 303 15.73 10.85 6.30
C ASP A 303 16.36 9.65 5.57
N LEU A 304 17.19 9.92 4.57
CA LEU A 304 18.07 8.95 3.93
C LEU A 304 19.33 8.74 4.76
N TYR A 305 19.86 9.80 5.37
CA TYR A 305 21.10 9.77 6.15
C TYR A 305 20.89 10.10 7.64
N MET A 306 21.66 9.42 8.48
CA MET A 306 21.81 9.68 9.91
C MET A 306 22.64 10.94 10.17
N LYS A 307 22.66 11.41 11.42
CA LYS A 307 23.48 12.57 11.81
C LYS A 307 24.98 12.31 11.66
N ASN A 308 25.41 11.08 11.87
CA ASN A 308 26.79 10.61 11.68
C ASN A 308 27.11 10.25 10.22
N ASN A 309 26.24 10.59 9.26
CA ASN A 309 26.39 10.32 7.83
C ASN A 309 26.16 8.86 7.39
N ASP A 310 25.76 7.97 8.30
CA ASP A 310 25.35 6.60 7.95
C ASP A 310 24.02 6.58 7.18
N SER A 311 23.79 5.53 6.39
CA SER A 311 22.57 5.38 5.58
C SER A 311 21.45 4.66 6.34
N TYR A 312 20.21 5.15 6.20
CA TYR A 312 19.00 4.41 6.59
C TYR A 312 18.53 3.40 5.52
N LEU A 313 19.21 3.38 4.37
CA LEU A 313 19.10 2.36 3.33
C LEU A 313 20.26 1.37 3.51
N LEU A 314 19.93 0.15 3.93
CA LEU A 314 20.90 -0.90 4.26
C LEU A 314 20.74 -2.08 3.31
N VAL A 315 21.86 -2.66 2.86
CA VAL A 315 21.88 -3.92 2.13
C VAL A 315 22.01 -5.04 3.15
N ASP A 316 21.06 -5.97 3.12
CA ASP A 316 21.08 -7.21 3.87
C ASP A 316 21.78 -8.26 3.01
N THR A 317 23.04 -8.55 3.32
CA THR A 317 23.91 -9.43 2.54
C THR A 317 23.51 -10.90 2.64
N GLU A 318 22.84 -11.30 3.72
CA GLU A 318 22.38 -12.68 3.91
C GLU A 318 21.14 -12.96 3.06
N LEU A 319 20.23 -11.98 2.96
CA LEU A 319 18.98 -12.12 2.22
C LEU A 319 19.02 -11.55 0.79
N ASP A 320 20.14 -10.95 0.38
CA ASP A 320 20.31 -10.15 -0.86
C ASP A 320 19.16 -9.16 -1.08
N ARG A 321 18.81 -8.41 -0.02
CA ARG A 321 17.68 -7.48 -0.03
C ARG A 321 18.08 -6.12 0.50
N VAL A 322 17.41 -5.09 -0.01
CA VAL A 322 17.61 -3.73 0.47
C VAL A 322 16.51 -3.38 1.46
N ARG A 323 16.90 -2.98 2.66
CA ARG A 323 16.01 -2.52 3.73
C ARG A 323 16.05 -1.00 3.82
N PHE A 324 14.89 -0.36 3.91
CA PHE A 324 14.80 1.08 4.19
C PHE A 324 14.03 1.34 5.48
N SER A 325 14.57 2.23 6.32
CA SER A 325 14.02 2.58 7.62
C SER A 325 13.56 4.03 7.65
N ILE A 326 12.31 4.29 8.07
CA ILE A 326 11.74 5.63 8.22
C ILE A 326 11.36 5.92 9.67
N SER A 327 11.37 7.21 10.04
CA SER A 327 10.91 7.64 11.35
C SER A 327 9.37 7.69 11.42
N LYS A 328 8.82 7.35 12.58
CA LYS A 328 7.41 7.56 12.95
C LYS A 328 7.38 8.50 14.17
N PRO A 329 7.42 9.84 13.95
CA PRO A 329 7.59 10.82 15.03
C PRO A 329 6.56 10.68 16.16
N ARG A 330 5.28 10.50 15.80
CA ARG A 330 4.18 10.36 16.77
C ARG A 330 4.27 9.13 17.68
N ALA A 331 5.05 8.13 17.28
CA ALA A 331 5.21 6.88 18.03
C ALA A 331 6.65 6.66 18.49
N GLN A 332 7.52 7.68 18.37
CA GLN A 332 8.95 7.66 18.74
C GLN A 332 9.67 6.37 18.32
N SER A 333 9.32 5.82 17.17
CA SER A 333 9.82 4.54 16.67
C SER A 333 10.19 4.65 15.20
N ARG A 334 11.01 3.71 14.72
CA ARG A 334 11.26 3.56 13.29
C ARG A 334 10.48 2.38 12.72
N LYS A 335 10.10 2.50 11.45
CA LYS A 335 9.50 1.42 10.67
C LYS A 335 10.43 1.08 9.52
N HIS A 336 10.66 -0.21 9.29
CA HIS A 336 11.51 -0.66 8.20
C HIS A 336 10.73 -1.62 7.30
N SER A 337 11.11 -1.64 6.03
CA SER A 337 10.60 -2.58 5.02
C SER A 337 11.74 -3.02 4.11
N TYR A 338 11.69 -4.26 3.65
CA TYR A 338 12.47 -4.67 2.48
C TYR A 338 11.81 -4.13 1.22
N LEU A 339 12.63 -3.59 0.33
CA LEU A 339 12.17 -2.94 -0.89
C LEU A 339 12.10 -3.93 -2.04
N ASN A 340 10.96 -3.96 -2.74
CA ASN A 340 10.86 -4.65 -4.02
C ASN A 340 11.68 -3.93 -5.11
N GLN A 341 11.81 -4.56 -6.28
CA GLN A 341 12.60 -4.01 -7.39
C GLN A 341 12.18 -2.59 -7.79
N THR A 342 10.88 -2.34 -7.92
CA THR A 342 10.34 -1.01 -8.25
C THR A 342 10.74 0.01 -7.18
N SER A 343 10.52 -0.27 -5.90
CA SER A 343 10.87 0.66 -4.81
C SER A 343 12.38 0.91 -4.71
N ARG A 344 13.22 -0.09 -4.99
CA ARG A 344 14.68 0.08 -5.08
C ARG A 344 15.04 1.03 -6.22
N ARG A 345 14.44 0.84 -7.41
CA ARG A 345 14.63 1.72 -8.58
C ARG A 345 14.25 3.17 -8.25
N ILE A 346 13.09 3.39 -7.63
CA ILE A 346 12.65 4.73 -7.22
C ILE A 346 13.66 5.39 -6.27
N ILE A 347 14.08 4.69 -5.21
CA ILE A 347 15.03 5.28 -4.24
C ILE A 347 16.38 5.54 -4.89
N ALA A 348 16.90 4.62 -5.71
CA ALA A 348 18.17 4.82 -6.43
C ALA A 348 18.13 6.07 -7.31
N THR A 349 17.07 6.24 -8.11
CA THR A 349 16.85 7.45 -8.92
C THR A 349 16.78 8.71 -8.05
N VAL A 350 16.06 8.67 -6.92
CA VAL A 350 15.97 9.82 -6.01
C VAL A 350 17.35 10.17 -5.43
N ILE A 351 18.18 9.17 -5.11
CA ILE A 351 19.55 9.39 -4.62
C ILE A 351 20.38 10.07 -5.70
N GLU A 352 20.37 9.53 -6.93
CA GLU A 352 21.10 10.09 -8.07
C GLU A 352 20.69 11.55 -8.34
N ALA A 353 19.40 11.80 -8.51
CA ALA A 353 18.86 13.12 -8.85
C ALA A 353 19.07 14.18 -7.75
N THR A 354 19.33 13.76 -6.50
CA THR A 354 19.51 14.68 -5.36
C THR A 354 20.95 14.85 -4.91
N GLY A 355 21.91 14.09 -5.45
CA GLY A 355 23.29 14.05 -4.98
C GLY A 355 23.95 15.43 -4.86
N LYS A 356 23.96 16.21 -5.95
CA LYS A 356 24.56 17.55 -5.97
C LYS A 356 23.86 18.55 -5.07
N LEU A 357 22.53 18.48 -4.96
CA LEU A 357 21.76 19.33 -4.05
C LEU A 357 22.07 19.01 -2.58
N ARG A 358 22.34 17.74 -2.25
CA ARG A 358 22.80 17.35 -0.89
C ARG A 358 24.15 17.94 -0.57
N GLU A 359 25.11 17.85 -1.50
CA GLU A 359 26.45 18.44 -1.34
C GLU A 359 26.34 19.93 -1.01
N GLN A 360 25.54 20.68 -1.77
CA GLN A 360 25.31 22.11 -1.50
C GLN A 360 24.66 22.39 -0.15
N LEU A 361 23.62 21.64 0.22
CA LEU A 361 22.95 21.83 1.50
C LEU A 361 23.90 21.52 2.66
N LYS A 362 24.78 20.52 2.51
CA LYS A 362 25.83 20.17 3.47
C LYS A 362 26.86 21.29 3.60
N LEU A 363 27.34 21.84 2.48
CA LEU A 363 28.25 23.00 2.46
C LEU A 363 27.62 24.26 3.07
N SER A 364 26.31 24.43 2.90
CA SER A 364 25.55 25.55 3.48
C SER A 364 25.18 25.36 4.95
N GLY A 365 25.64 24.29 5.61
CA GLY A 365 25.33 23.99 7.01
C GLY A 365 23.86 23.63 7.29
N ARG A 366 23.08 23.32 6.25
CA ARG A 366 21.65 23.04 6.38
C ARG A 366 21.38 21.57 6.71
N PRO A 367 20.77 21.23 7.87
CA PRO A 367 20.67 19.84 8.34
C PRO A 367 19.72 18.96 7.53
N ASP A 368 18.93 19.55 6.62
CA ASP A 368 17.97 18.86 5.78
C ASP A 368 18.57 18.27 4.49
N TRP A 369 19.89 18.38 4.28
CA TRP A 369 20.63 17.59 3.29
C TRP A 369 20.43 16.07 3.47
N ARG A 370 20.01 15.64 4.67
CA ARG A 370 19.77 14.23 5.02
C ARG A 370 18.41 13.69 4.53
N ARG A 371 17.48 14.54 4.11
CA ARG A 371 16.10 14.16 3.74
C ARG A 371 16.06 13.28 2.50
N LEU A 372 15.22 12.24 2.44
CA LEU A 372 15.07 11.39 1.25
C LEU A 372 14.74 12.23 0.02
N PHE A 373 13.75 13.11 0.13
CA PHE A 373 13.34 13.98 -0.97
C PHE A 373 14.00 15.35 -0.87
N ILE A 374 14.62 15.75 -1.97
CA ILE A 374 15.11 17.12 -2.21
C ILE A 374 14.65 17.48 -3.62
N TYR A 375 14.04 18.64 -3.78
CA TYR A 375 13.49 19.07 -5.07
C TYR A 375 13.66 20.57 -5.27
N ILE A 376 13.67 20.99 -6.53
CA ILE A 376 13.76 22.40 -6.90
C ILE A 376 12.35 22.92 -7.15
N SER A 377 11.95 23.93 -6.39
CA SER A 377 10.73 24.70 -6.65
C SER A 377 11.06 25.95 -7.49
N ALA A 378 10.02 26.68 -7.90
CA ALA A 378 10.21 27.97 -8.56
C ALA A 378 10.93 29.03 -7.69
N LYS A 379 11.04 28.81 -6.36
CA LYS A 379 11.58 29.78 -5.39
C LYS A 379 12.91 29.36 -4.74
N SER A 380 13.13 28.05 -4.60
CA SER A 380 14.25 27.50 -3.80
C SER A 380 14.32 25.97 -3.88
N ILE A 381 15.44 25.44 -3.37
CA ILE A 381 15.61 24.03 -2.97
C ILE A 381 14.77 23.75 -1.71
N ASN A 382 13.96 22.70 -1.76
CA ASN A 382 13.05 22.26 -0.71
C ASN A 382 13.22 20.77 -0.40
N THR A 383 12.84 20.36 0.81
CA THR A 383 13.17 19.02 1.35
C THR A 383 12.00 18.30 2.04
N SER A 384 10.80 18.90 1.99
CA SER A 384 9.59 18.38 2.62
C SER A 384 8.40 18.48 1.66
N PRO A 385 8.16 17.47 0.80
CA PRO A 385 7.00 17.47 -0.08
C PRO A 385 5.72 17.45 0.76
N ASN A 386 4.92 18.51 0.68
CA ASN A 386 3.67 18.60 1.41
C ASN A 386 2.60 17.68 0.79
N ASN A 387 2.07 16.75 1.59
CA ASN A 387 1.05 15.80 1.16
C ASN A 387 -0.30 16.41 0.80
N LYS A 388 -0.57 17.65 1.24
CA LYS A 388 -1.82 18.37 0.90
C LYS A 388 -1.95 18.66 -0.61
N SER A 389 -0.85 18.61 -1.36
CA SER A 389 -0.83 18.95 -2.79
C SER A 389 -1.07 17.75 -3.73
N LEU A 390 -1.24 16.52 -3.23
CA LEU A 390 -1.49 15.33 -4.07
C LEU A 390 -2.85 15.37 -4.80
N SER A 391 -3.84 16.06 -4.23
CA SER A 391 -5.21 16.19 -4.76
C SER A 391 -5.61 17.64 -5.05
N ASN A 392 -4.65 18.58 -5.10
CA ASN A 392 -4.98 19.99 -5.34
C ASN A 392 -5.60 20.16 -6.76
N PRO A 393 -6.58 21.05 -6.99
CA PRO A 393 -7.27 21.13 -8.28
C PRO A 393 -6.40 21.60 -9.45
N LYS A 394 -5.21 22.16 -9.16
CA LYS A 394 -4.31 22.71 -10.17
C LYS A 394 -2.91 22.09 -10.04
N ASN A 395 -2.48 21.45 -11.12
CA ASN A 395 -1.18 20.82 -11.33
C ASN A 395 -0.81 19.75 -10.28
N SER A 396 -1.80 18.99 -9.77
CA SER A 396 -1.54 17.89 -8.82
C SER A 396 -1.13 16.61 -9.52
N LEU A 397 -0.56 15.67 -8.77
CA LEU A 397 -0.23 14.34 -9.27
C LEU A 397 -1.47 13.64 -9.85
N LEU A 398 -2.61 13.68 -9.14
CA LEU A 398 -3.87 13.07 -9.60
C LEU A 398 -4.30 13.63 -10.98
N GLU A 399 -4.22 14.94 -11.17
CA GLU A 399 -4.62 15.59 -12.43
C GLU A 399 -3.70 15.22 -13.60
N ARG A 400 -2.46 14.81 -13.33
CA ARG A 400 -1.51 14.37 -14.36
C ARG A 400 -1.75 12.93 -14.75
N ILE A 401 -1.98 12.06 -13.78
CA ILE A 401 -2.21 10.63 -14.01
C ILE A 401 -3.66 10.31 -14.39
N SER A 402 -4.60 11.25 -14.28
CA SER A 402 -6.03 11.01 -14.53
C SER A 402 -6.34 10.52 -15.95
N ARG A 403 -5.47 10.81 -16.92
CA ARG A 403 -5.61 10.34 -18.30
C ARG A 403 -5.47 8.81 -18.46
N ASP A 404 -4.75 8.17 -17.54
CA ASP A 404 -4.48 6.73 -17.57
C ASP A 404 -5.38 5.94 -16.61
N ILE A 405 -6.26 6.64 -15.90
CA ILE A 405 -7.13 6.05 -14.90
C ILE A 405 -8.56 6.16 -15.44
N ASP A 406 -9.21 5.02 -15.64
CA ASP A 406 -10.62 4.87 -16.06
C ASP A 406 -11.63 5.30 -14.96
N VAL A 407 -11.22 6.21 -14.08
CA VAL A 407 -12.08 6.75 -13.04
C VAL A 407 -12.71 8.00 -13.60
N GLN A 408 -14.04 8.05 -13.64
CA GLN A 408 -14.81 9.29 -13.81
C GLN A 408 -14.21 10.37 -12.90
N SER A 409 -13.44 11.26 -13.50
CA SER A 409 -12.22 11.83 -12.90
C SER A 409 -12.47 12.92 -11.85
N GLY A 410 -13.72 13.07 -11.38
CA GLY A 410 -14.14 14.11 -10.45
C GLY A 410 -14.34 13.68 -9.00
N LYS A 411 -14.32 12.37 -8.67
CA LYS A 411 -14.70 11.87 -7.32
C LYS A 411 -13.64 11.03 -6.61
N LEU A 412 -12.46 10.81 -7.20
CA LEU A 412 -11.41 10.01 -6.57
C LEU A 412 -10.68 10.82 -5.49
N LYS A 413 -10.87 10.45 -4.22
CA LYS A 413 -10.02 10.96 -3.13
C LYS A 413 -8.63 10.34 -3.28
N PHE A 414 -7.63 11.13 -3.68
CA PHE A 414 -6.26 10.64 -3.90
C PHE A 414 -5.28 11.17 -2.85
N SER A 415 -4.85 10.31 -1.93
CA SER A 415 -3.87 10.67 -0.92
C SER A 415 -3.02 9.45 -0.56
N LEU A 416 -1.83 9.69 0.00
CA LEU A 416 -1.01 8.59 0.56
C LEU A 416 -1.77 7.80 1.64
N GLY A 417 -2.66 8.46 2.39
CA GLY A 417 -3.53 7.80 3.36
C GLY A 417 -4.53 6.86 2.70
N THR A 418 -5.15 7.29 1.60
CA THR A 418 -6.08 6.48 0.81
C THR A 418 -5.38 5.31 0.14
N ILE A 419 -4.20 5.52 -0.47
CA ILE A 419 -3.37 4.44 -1.04
C ILE A 419 -3.11 3.39 0.03
N ARG A 420 -2.62 3.81 1.19
CA ARG A 420 -2.32 2.93 2.32
C ARG A 420 -3.56 2.23 2.86
N ALA A 421 -4.71 2.90 2.92
CA ALA A 421 -5.96 2.30 3.37
C ALA A 421 -6.48 1.23 2.41
N SER A 422 -6.43 1.49 1.10
CA SER A 422 -6.75 0.49 0.07
C SER A 422 -5.86 -0.75 0.20
N GLN A 423 -4.55 -0.58 0.39
CA GLN A 423 -3.63 -1.71 0.63
C GLN A 423 -3.96 -2.48 1.92
N GLY A 424 -4.35 -1.76 2.99
CA GLY A 424 -4.79 -2.37 4.25
C GLY A 424 -6.07 -3.21 4.08
N ILE A 425 -7.07 -2.69 3.37
CA ILE A 425 -8.31 -3.43 3.09
C ILE A 425 -8.04 -4.63 2.19
N LEU A 426 -7.18 -4.51 1.17
CA LEU A 426 -6.78 -5.66 0.34
C LEU A 426 -6.06 -6.74 1.15
N ALA A 427 -5.14 -6.35 2.03
CA ALA A 427 -4.50 -7.28 2.96
C ALA A 427 -5.51 -8.01 3.85
N PHE A 428 -6.53 -7.29 4.35
CA PHE A 428 -7.60 -7.90 5.14
C PHE A 428 -8.46 -8.84 4.29
N LEU A 429 -8.92 -8.41 3.11
CA LEU A 429 -9.73 -9.23 2.20
C LEU A 429 -9.02 -10.51 1.75
N ARG A 430 -7.69 -10.48 1.63
CA ARG A 430 -6.87 -11.65 1.27
C ARG A 430 -6.67 -12.63 2.41
N SER A 431 -6.74 -12.18 3.66
CA SER A 431 -6.30 -12.98 4.82
C SER A 431 -7.37 -13.20 5.89
N GLY A 432 -8.44 -12.41 5.88
CA GLY A 432 -9.42 -12.33 6.97
C GLY A 432 -8.85 -11.86 8.32
N SER A 433 -7.56 -11.51 8.39
CA SER A 433 -6.83 -11.35 9.66
C SER A 433 -6.43 -9.91 9.93
N LEU A 434 -6.93 -9.36 11.03
CA LEU A 434 -6.48 -8.07 11.56
C LEU A 434 -5.01 -8.11 11.97
N ALA A 435 -4.52 -9.24 12.48
CA ALA A 435 -3.13 -9.40 12.89
C ALA A 435 -2.18 -9.31 11.67
N LEU A 436 -2.44 -10.07 10.61
CA LEU A 436 -1.65 -10.00 9.37
C LEU A 436 -1.71 -8.60 8.74
N THR A 437 -2.89 -8.00 8.71
CA THR A 437 -3.08 -6.62 8.21
C THR A 437 -2.30 -5.60 9.05
N SER A 438 -2.24 -5.78 10.37
CA SER A 438 -1.48 -4.93 11.29
C SER A 438 0.02 -4.97 11.05
N MET A 439 0.56 -6.15 10.73
CA MET A 439 1.96 -6.31 10.34
C MET A 439 2.26 -5.61 9.02
N ILE A 440 1.41 -5.79 8.01
CA ILE A 440 1.55 -5.14 6.70
C ILE A 440 1.52 -3.61 6.81
N LEU A 441 0.61 -3.07 7.63
CA LEU A 441 0.53 -1.63 7.87
C LEU A 441 1.55 -1.12 8.90
N GLY A 442 2.18 -1.97 9.70
CA GLY A 442 3.04 -1.53 10.81
C GLY A 442 2.31 -0.73 11.89
N ASN A 443 1.05 -1.07 12.14
CA ASN A 443 0.21 -0.50 13.20
C ASN A 443 -0.22 -1.61 14.16
N THR A 444 -0.78 -1.26 15.32
CA THR A 444 -1.39 -2.27 16.21
C THR A 444 -2.72 -2.75 15.62
N PRO A 445 -3.18 -3.97 15.94
CA PRO A 445 -4.47 -4.48 15.49
C PRO A 445 -5.63 -3.52 15.78
N ALA A 446 -5.69 -2.95 17.00
CA ALA A 446 -6.72 -1.98 17.39
C ALA A 446 -6.73 -0.72 16.51
N VAL A 447 -5.56 -0.21 16.12
CA VAL A 447 -5.45 0.95 15.22
C VAL A 447 -5.90 0.59 13.80
N VAL A 448 -5.59 -0.62 13.34
CA VAL A 448 -6.04 -1.12 12.03
C VAL A 448 -7.55 -1.27 11.99
N GLU A 449 -8.12 -1.95 12.98
CA GLU A 449 -9.56 -2.13 13.11
C GLU A 449 -10.30 -0.79 13.16
N THR A 450 -9.84 0.16 13.98
CA THR A 450 -10.54 1.44 14.17
C THR A 450 -10.44 2.37 12.95
N ASN A 451 -9.30 2.38 12.24
CA ASN A 451 -9.02 3.43 11.26
C ASN A 451 -8.98 2.96 9.80
N TYR A 452 -8.77 1.67 9.56
CA TYR A 452 -8.50 1.13 8.22
C TYR A 452 -9.56 0.13 7.75
N ILE A 453 -10.03 -0.76 8.64
CA ILE A 453 -10.97 -1.82 8.27
C ILE A 453 -12.38 -1.42 8.71
N PRO A 454 -13.35 -1.31 7.79
CA PRO A 454 -14.73 -1.04 8.18
C PRO A 454 -15.28 -2.12 9.12
N ALA A 455 -15.96 -1.74 10.21
CA ALA A 455 -16.48 -2.72 11.16
C ALA A 455 -17.48 -3.71 10.54
N TRP A 456 -18.25 -3.29 9.54
CA TRP A 456 -19.16 -4.19 8.82
C TRP A 456 -18.38 -5.32 8.11
N LEU A 457 -17.17 -5.03 7.63
CA LEU A 457 -16.35 -6.01 6.93
C LEU A 457 -15.82 -7.06 7.90
N VAL A 458 -15.34 -6.63 9.08
CA VAL A 458 -14.94 -7.55 10.17
C VAL A 458 -16.12 -8.42 10.60
N LYS A 459 -17.30 -7.80 10.82
CA LYS A 459 -18.52 -8.52 11.20
C LYS A 459 -18.94 -9.54 10.15
N ARG A 460 -18.86 -9.20 8.85
CA ARG A 460 -19.22 -10.12 7.76
C ARG A 460 -18.30 -11.34 7.72
N PHE A 461 -16.99 -11.15 7.85
CA PHE A 461 -16.03 -12.27 7.93
C PHE A 461 -16.29 -13.16 9.16
N ALA A 462 -16.52 -12.55 10.32
CA ALA A 462 -16.81 -13.28 11.55
C ALA A 462 -18.14 -14.08 11.44
N ASN A 463 -19.20 -13.43 10.96
CA ASN A 463 -20.50 -14.07 10.75
C ASN A 463 -20.41 -15.23 9.77
N ARG A 464 -19.78 -15.05 8.61
CA ARG A 464 -19.60 -16.12 7.62
C ARG A 464 -18.81 -17.29 8.20
N THR A 465 -17.73 -17.02 8.94
CA THR A 465 -16.92 -18.06 9.58
C THR A 465 -17.73 -18.86 10.61
N LEU A 466 -18.48 -18.17 11.47
CA LEU A 466 -19.36 -18.81 12.44
C LEU A 466 -20.48 -19.61 11.76
N ARG A 467 -21.04 -19.10 10.66
CA ARG A 467 -22.11 -19.77 9.93
C ARG A 467 -21.61 -21.03 9.23
N ILE A 468 -20.42 -20.99 8.61
CA ILE A 468 -19.77 -22.18 8.05
C ILE A 468 -19.56 -23.25 9.14
N LEU A 469 -19.10 -22.85 10.33
CA LEU A 469 -18.92 -23.78 11.46
C LEU A 469 -20.26 -24.38 11.93
N GLN A 470 -21.30 -23.56 12.06
CA GLN A 470 -22.64 -24.02 12.42
C GLN A 470 -23.19 -25.03 11.41
N GLN A 471 -23.10 -24.70 10.11
CA GLN A 471 -23.57 -25.60 9.06
C GLN A 471 -22.76 -26.90 9.00
N LYS A 472 -21.43 -26.83 9.22
CA LYS A 472 -20.58 -28.02 9.40
C LYS A 472 -21.14 -28.96 10.46
N ILE A 473 -21.50 -28.44 11.63
CA ILE A 473 -22.06 -29.24 12.73
C ILE A 473 -23.45 -29.78 12.37
N LEU A 474 -24.34 -28.94 11.85
CA LEU A 474 -25.72 -29.33 11.50
C LEU A 474 -25.76 -30.43 10.44
N VAL A 475 -24.98 -30.28 9.37
CA VAL A 475 -24.86 -31.24 8.27
C VAL A 475 -24.32 -32.58 8.76
N VAL A 476 -23.26 -32.57 9.58
CA VAL A 476 -22.69 -33.81 10.13
C VAL A 476 -23.64 -34.47 11.14
N ALA A 477 -24.36 -33.68 11.93
CA ALA A 477 -25.28 -34.17 12.96
C ALA A 477 -26.55 -34.80 12.36
N ASN A 478 -27.11 -34.18 11.31
CA ASN A 478 -28.35 -34.59 10.64
C ASN A 478 -28.09 -35.49 9.42
N GLU A 479 -26.88 -36.00 9.26
CA GLU A 479 -26.57 -36.95 8.20
C GLU A 479 -27.53 -38.15 8.26
N GLY A 480 -28.19 -38.44 7.13
CA GLY A 480 -29.14 -39.55 7.00
C GLY A 480 -30.57 -39.26 7.47
N THR A 481 -30.87 -38.05 7.96
CA THR A 481 -32.25 -37.67 8.30
C THR A 481 -32.97 -37.08 7.09
N PRO A 482 -34.30 -37.26 6.97
CA PRO A 482 -35.07 -36.71 5.84
C PRO A 482 -35.15 -35.19 5.85
N TRP A 483 -34.88 -34.53 6.98
CA TRP A 483 -34.90 -33.07 7.14
C TRP A 483 -33.50 -32.44 7.08
N MET A 484 -32.47 -33.15 6.60
CA MET A 484 -31.09 -32.64 6.56
C MET A 484 -30.97 -31.32 5.79
N LEU A 485 -31.67 -31.21 4.64
CA LEU A 485 -31.74 -29.97 3.87
C LEU A 485 -32.49 -28.88 4.65
N ASP A 486 -33.68 -29.18 5.15
CA ASP A 486 -34.52 -28.24 5.91
C ASP A 486 -33.89 -27.73 7.22
N ALA A 487 -33.04 -28.55 7.85
CA ALA A 487 -32.31 -28.21 9.06
C ALA A 487 -31.03 -27.40 8.80
N SER A 488 -30.64 -27.27 7.53
CA SER A 488 -29.45 -26.53 7.09
C SER A 488 -29.84 -25.18 6.46
N ASP A 489 -28.84 -24.35 6.15
CA ASP A 489 -29.07 -23.06 5.46
C ASP A 489 -29.12 -23.18 3.92
N PHE A 490 -29.03 -24.39 3.36
CA PHE A 490 -28.94 -24.56 1.91
C PHE A 490 -30.33 -24.51 1.25
N GLU A 491 -30.44 -23.77 0.15
CA GLU A 491 -31.70 -23.63 -0.60
C GLU A 491 -31.94 -24.85 -1.51
N SER A 492 -30.90 -25.62 -1.86
CA SER A 492 -30.98 -26.78 -2.75
C SER A 492 -30.09 -27.95 -2.30
N GLU A 493 -30.44 -29.17 -2.72
CA GLU A 493 -29.59 -30.36 -2.50
C GLU A 493 -28.22 -30.22 -3.15
N SER A 494 -28.14 -29.53 -4.29
CA SER A 494 -26.87 -29.25 -4.99
C SER A 494 -25.93 -28.41 -4.13
N ASP A 495 -26.44 -27.32 -3.54
CA ASP A 495 -25.63 -26.44 -2.67
C ASP A 495 -25.17 -27.18 -1.40
N LEU A 496 -26.06 -28.00 -0.83
CA LEU A 496 -25.73 -28.86 0.31
C LEU A 496 -24.62 -29.87 -0.05
N HIS A 497 -24.72 -30.48 -1.23
CA HIS A 497 -23.73 -31.44 -1.71
C HIS A 497 -22.36 -30.78 -1.95
N GLU A 498 -22.34 -29.61 -2.60
CA GLU A 498 -21.10 -28.83 -2.81
C GLU A 498 -20.46 -28.45 -1.47
N PHE A 499 -21.28 -28.05 -0.49
CA PHE A 499 -20.80 -27.77 0.86
C PHE A 499 -20.23 -29.01 1.55
N ILE A 500 -20.91 -30.17 1.50
CA ILE A 500 -20.40 -31.44 2.06
C ILE A 500 -19.05 -31.80 1.43
N TYR A 501 -18.94 -31.65 0.12
CA TYR A 501 -17.70 -31.91 -0.62
C TYR A 501 -16.57 -31.02 -0.12
N LYS A 502 -16.85 -29.72 0.11
CA LYS A 502 -15.91 -28.77 0.71
C LYS A 502 -15.51 -29.17 2.13
N ILE A 503 -16.45 -29.58 2.99
CA ILE A 503 -16.13 -30.09 4.34
C ILE A 503 -15.13 -31.25 4.26
N LEU A 504 -15.39 -32.22 3.38
CA LEU A 504 -14.57 -33.43 3.26
C LEU A 504 -13.15 -33.12 2.76
N ASN A 505 -13.01 -32.15 1.84
CA ASN A 505 -11.72 -31.71 1.34
C ASN A 505 -10.94 -30.87 2.38
N GLU A 506 -11.62 -30.00 3.13
CA GLU A 506 -11.00 -29.23 4.21
C GLU A 506 -10.67 -30.08 5.45
N ALA A 507 -11.40 -31.18 5.67
CA ALA A 507 -11.21 -32.11 6.78
C ALA A 507 -9.96 -33.00 6.62
N ALA A 508 -8.87 -32.48 6.05
CA ALA A 508 -7.59 -33.17 5.94
C ALA A 508 -6.93 -33.43 7.31
N GLY A 509 -7.33 -32.68 8.35
CA GLY A 509 -6.76 -32.77 9.70
C GLY A 509 -7.13 -34.03 10.49
N ILE A 510 -6.33 -34.32 11.52
CA ILE A 510 -6.53 -35.43 12.49
C ILE A 510 -7.50 -35.02 13.62
N ASP A 511 -8.01 -33.78 13.59
CA ASP A 511 -8.87 -33.26 14.65
C ASP A 511 -10.19 -34.06 14.79
N PRO A 512 -10.79 -34.07 15.99
CA PRO A 512 -11.97 -34.89 16.26
C PRO A 512 -13.15 -34.60 15.33
N PHE A 513 -13.34 -33.34 14.91
CA PHE A 513 -14.44 -32.98 14.03
C PHE A 513 -14.19 -33.54 12.63
N SER A 514 -13.00 -33.35 12.07
CA SER A 514 -12.63 -33.87 10.74
C SER A 514 -12.79 -35.39 10.64
N ARG A 515 -12.43 -36.13 11.69
CA ARG A 515 -12.64 -37.59 11.77
C ARG A 515 -14.12 -37.98 11.73
N ILE A 516 -14.96 -37.29 12.50
CA ILE A 516 -16.42 -37.56 12.53
C ILE A 516 -17.07 -37.17 11.20
N ALA A 517 -16.70 -36.02 10.65
CA ALA A 517 -17.20 -35.54 9.36
C ALA A 517 -16.87 -36.53 8.24
N LYS A 518 -15.60 -36.99 8.14
CA LYS A 518 -15.21 -38.04 7.20
C LYS A 518 -16.03 -39.33 7.41
N LYS A 519 -16.15 -39.81 8.65
CA LYS A 519 -16.88 -41.04 8.96
C LYS A 519 -18.35 -40.99 8.51
N ARG A 520 -19.03 -39.86 8.72
CA ARG A 520 -20.47 -39.72 8.40
C ARG A 520 -20.72 -39.33 6.94
N LEU A 521 -19.89 -38.46 6.38
CA LEU A 521 -20.15 -37.84 5.08
C LEU A 521 -19.38 -38.49 3.91
N SER A 522 -18.43 -39.41 4.14
CA SER A 522 -17.60 -39.98 3.05
C SER A 522 -18.39 -40.68 1.93
N LYS A 523 -19.64 -41.10 2.20
CA LYS A 523 -20.50 -41.71 1.17
C LYS A 523 -20.88 -40.72 0.06
N TYR A 524 -21.04 -39.44 0.39
CA TYR A 524 -21.35 -38.38 -0.57
C TYR A 524 -20.17 -38.13 -1.53
N GLN A 525 -18.96 -38.54 -1.17
CA GLN A 525 -17.79 -38.50 -2.05
C GLN A 525 -17.83 -39.58 -3.15
N LYS A 526 -18.62 -40.66 -2.96
CA LYS A 526 -18.78 -41.78 -3.91
C LYS A 526 -19.96 -41.59 -4.87
N ASP A 527 -20.90 -40.70 -4.58
CA ASP A 527 -22.01 -40.39 -5.51
C ASP A 527 -21.61 -39.33 -6.56
N ALA A 528 -20.52 -38.58 -6.33
CA ALA A 528 -19.94 -37.68 -7.33
C ALA A 528 -19.21 -38.42 -8.48
N THR A 529 -19.08 -39.76 -8.42
CA THR A 529 -18.35 -40.54 -9.45
C THR A 529 -19.13 -40.84 -10.74
N GLN A 530 -20.26 -40.17 -11.01
CA GLN A 530 -20.79 -40.03 -12.38
C GLN A 530 -20.56 -38.65 -13.01
N GLY A 531 -19.88 -37.73 -12.32
CA GLY A 531 -19.46 -36.46 -12.88
C GLY A 531 -18.17 -36.02 -12.21
N GLU A 532 -17.04 -36.44 -12.79
CA GLU A 532 -15.68 -35.99 -12.51
C GLU A 532 -15.30 -35.88 -11.03
N THR A 533 -14.41 -36.76 -10.57
CA THR A 533 -13.58 -36.47 -9.39
C THR A 533 -12.97 -35.09 -9.55
N TYR A 534 -13.51 -34.09 -8.85
CA TYR A 534 -12.96 -32.74 -8.79
C TYR A 534 -11.67 -32.78 -7.96
N GLN A 535 -10.62 -33.38 -8.53
CA GLN A 535 -9.29 -32.84 -8.31
C GLN A 535 -9.39 -31.36 -8.66
N ARG A 536 -8.87 -30.48 -7.78
CA ARG A 536 -8.68 -29.05 -8.09
C ARG A 536 -8.39 -28.94 -9.58
N PRO A 537 -9.16 -28.18 -10.38
CA PRO A 537 -8.95 -28.15 -11.82
C PRO A 537 -7.48 -27.77 -12.03
N THR A 538 -6.69 -28.72 -12.51
CA THR A 538 -5.27 -28.51 -12.79
C THR A 538 -5.23 -27.38 -13.80
N GLN A 539 -4.78 -26.21 -13.36
CA GLN A 539 -4.57 -25.11 -14.29
C GLN A 539 -3.40 -25.50 -15.19
N PRO A 540 -3.36 -25.01 -16.45
CA PRO A 540 -2.16 -25.15 -17.27
C PRO A 540 -0.95 -24.59 -16.51
N GLY A 541 -0.05 -25.48 -16.06
CA GLY A 541 1.11 -25.14 -15.24
C GLY A 541 1.13 -25.72 -13.82
N ASP A 542 0.08 -26.39 -13.35
CA ASP A 542 0.10 -27.10 -12.07
C ASP A 542 0.86 -28.43 -12.18
N LEU A 543 1.82 -28.67 -11.27
CA LEU A 543 2.57 -29.93 -11.14
C LEU A 543 2.14 -30.65 -9.86
N ASN A 544 1.43 -31.78 -10.01
CA ASN A 544 1.01 -32.62 -8.89
C ASN A 544 1.96 -33.80 -8.72
N LEU A 545 2.63 -33.89 -7.56
CA LEU A 545 3.51 -35.00 -7.21
C LEU A 545 3.03 -35.65 -5.92
N GLY A 546 2.86 -36.97 -5.96
CA GLY A 546 2.52 -37.74 -4.76
C GLY A 546 3.74 -37.91 -3.85
N VAL A 547 3.55 -37.71 -2.54
CA VAL A 547 4.59 -37.94 -1.52
C VAL A 547 4.60 -39.44 -1.16
N SER A 548 5.03 -40.27 -2.11
CA SER A 548 5.23 -41.71 -1.89
C SER A 548 6.70 -42.08 -2.05
N SER A 549 7.15 -43.11 -1.34
CA SER A 549 8.53 -43.59 -1.43
C SER A 549 8.93 -43.99 -2.85
N HIS A 550 7.99 -44.54 -3.62
CA HIS A 550 8.20 -44.94 -5.02
C HIS A 550 8.29 -43.74 -5.96
N THR A 551 7.44 -42.71 -5.77
CA THR A 551 7.47 -41.47 -6.55
C THR A 551 8.77 -40.70 -6.31
N LEU A 552 9.17 -40.56 -5.04
CA LEU A 552 10.41 -39.88 -4.66
C LEU A 552 11.65 -40.65 -5.17
N ALA A 553 11.66 -41.98 -5.07
CA ALA A 553 12.77 -42.80 -5.58
C ALA A 553 12.93 -42.65 -7.10
N ALA A 554 11.82 -42.66 -7.85
CA ALA A 554 11.83 -42.41 -9.29
C ALA A 554 12.32 -41.00 -9.62
N LEU A 555 11.88 -40.00 -8.85
CA LEU A 555 12.27 -38.60 -9.05
C LEU A 555 13.76 -38.35 -8.75
N TYR A 556 14.30 -38.94 -7.68
CA TYR A 556 15.73 -38.86 -7.34
C TYR A 556 16.60 -39.61 -8.35
N ALA A 557 16.15 -40.78 -8.82
CA ALA A 557 16.85 -41.51 -9.88
C ALA A 557 16.84 -40.73 -11.21
N TYR A 558 15.71 -40.09 -11.56
CA TYR A 558 15.60 -39.23 -12.72
C TYR A 558 16.55 -38.04 -12.63
N GLU A 559 16.61 -37.38 -11.47
CA GLU A 559 17.51 -36.27 -11.22
C GLU A 559 18.97 -36.67 -11.46
N GLN A 560 19.43 -37.79 -10.89
CA GLN A 560 20.80 -38.26 -11.07
C GLN A 560 21.14 -38.41 -12.56
N LYS A 561 20.23 -38.99 -13.35
CA LYS A 561 20.42 -39.14 -14.80
C LYS A 561 20.33 -37.80 -15.54
N ALA A 562 19.39 -36.93 -15.17
CA ALA A 562 19.23 -35.61 -15.79
C ALA A 562 20.50 -34.74 -15.60
N LEU A 563 21.14 -34.82 -14.44
CA LEU A 563 22.38 -34.09 -14.16
C LEU A 563 23.60 -34.59 -14.94
N THR A 564 23.58 -35.82 -15.47
CA THR A 564 24.63 -36.34 -16.36
C THR A 564 24.55 -35.82 -17.79
N LEU A 565 23.42 -35.19 -18.16
CA LEU A 565 23.26 -34.61 -19.49
C LEU A 565 24.09 -33.32 -19.64
N SER A 566 24.56 -33.03 -20.85
CA SER A 566 25.19 -31.74 -21.18
C SER A 566 24.23 -30.57 -20.87
N PRO A 567 24.72 -29.39 -20.45
CA PRO A 567 23.87 -28.25 -20.06
C PRO A 567 22.76 -27.94 -21.06
N ASN A 568 23.08 -27.91 -22.36
CA ASN A 568 22.09 -27.64 -23.41
C ASN A 568 20.94 -28.66 -23.43
N LYS A 569 21.20 -29.94 -23.13
CA LYS A 569 20.19 -31.01 -23.08
C LYS A 569 19.37 -31.00 -21.80
N GLN A 570 19.88 -30.44 -20.70
CA GLN A 570 19.13 -30.33 -19.44
C GLN A 570 17.96 -29.34 -19.54
N TYR A 571 18.05 -28.34 -20.42
CA TYR A 571 17.03 -27.31 -20.61
C TYR A 571 16.10 -27.56 -21.80
N ILE A 572 16.29 -28.65 -22.56
CA ILE A 572 15.37 -29.00 -23.66
C ILE A 572 14.02 -29.38 -23.07
N ILE A 573 13.00 -28.60 -23.43
CA ILE A 573 11.62 -28.84 -23.01
C ILE A 573 11.08 -30.02 -23.80
N ASN A 574 10.60 -31.05 -23.09
CA ASN A 574 9.91 -32.16 -23.71
C ASN A 574 8.53 -31.68 -24.19
N PRO A 575 8.18 -31.86 -25.47
CA PRO A 575 6.95 -31.31 -26.05
C PRO A 575 5.67 -31.97 -25.52
N VAL A 576 5.76 -33.17 -24.93
CA VAL A 576 4.62 -33.92 -24.38
C VAL A 576 4.34 -33.49 -22.94
N THR A 577 5.38 -33.34 -22.11
CA THR A 577 5.22 -32.99 -20.69
C THR A 577 5.33 -31.49 -20.41
N GLY A 578 5.86 -30.70 -21.34
CA GLY A 578 6.12 -29.27 -21.15
C GLY A 578 7.25 -28.97 -20.15
N LEU A 579 7.98 -29.99 -19.70
CA LEU A 579 9.04 -29.87 -18.68
C LEU A 579 10.42 -30.16 -19.27
N SER A 580 11.44 -29.46 -18.74
CA SER A 580 12.83 -29.78 -19.00
C SER A 580 13.38 -30.77 -17.96
N PRO A 581 14.39 -31.60 -18.30
CA PRO A 581 15.07 -32.44 -17.32
C PRO A 581 15.55 -31.66 -16.09
N ARG A 582 16.02 -30.41 -16.27
CA ARG A 582 16.42 -29.53 -15.17
C ARG A 582 15.26 -29.13 -14.26
N SER A 583 14.07 -28.93 -14.81
CA SER A 583 12.87 -28.58 -14.03
C SER A 583 12.53 -29.69 -13.04
N LEU A 584 12.51 -30.94 -13.51
CA LEU A 584 12.25 -32.10 -12.64
C LEU A 584 13.37 -32.35 -11.63
N ALA A 585 14.64 -32.18 -12.04
CA ALA A 585 15.78 -32.23 -11.13
C ALA A 585 15.70 -31.18 -10.02
N SER A 586 15.24 -29.97 -10.32
CA SER A 586 15.09 -28.90 -9.31
C SER A 586 13.98 -29.21 -8.31
N VAL A 587 12.90 -29.86 -8.76
CA VAL A 587 11.82 -30.31 -7.87
C VAL A 587 12.31 -31.46 -6.98
N ALA A 588 13.08 -32.39 -7.53
CA ALA A 588 13.72 -33.48 -6.78
C ALA A 588 14.63 -32.94 -5.66
N GLU A 589 15.47 -31.95 -5.99
CA GLU A 589 16.35 -31.27 -5.04
C GLU A 589 15.55 -30.61 -3.90
N LEU A 590 14.45 -29.93 -4.23
CA LEU A 590 13.58 -29.26 -3.25
C LEU A 590 12.95 -30.26 -2.26
N PHE A 591 12.44 -31.40 -2.75
CA PHE A 591 11.92 -32.48 -1.90
C PHE A 591 13.00 -33.06 -0.98
N ARG A 592 14.22 -33.24 -1.48
CA ARG A 592 15.34 -33.77 -0.69
C ARG A 592 15.74 -32.81 0.41
N ARG A 593 15.96 -31.54 0.07
CA ARG A 593 16.33 -30.47 1.02
C ARG A 593 15.27 -30.29 2.10
N ALA A 594 13.99 -30.37 1.75
CA ALA A 594 12.90 -30.27 2.70
C ALA A 594 12.79 -31.51 3.61
N ALA A 595 13.16 -32.70 3.14
CA ALA A 595 13.16 -33.92 3.94
C ALA A 595 14.40 -34.03 4.86
N GLU A 596 15.56 -33.54 4.42
CA GLU A 596 16.82 -33.61 5.17
C GLU A 596 16.98 -32.48 6.20
N ILE A 597 16.07 -31.51 6.23
CA ILE A 597 16.14 -30.39 7.17
C ILE A 597 16.01 -30.88 8.62
N ASP A 598 17.01 -30.53 9.43
CA ASP A 598 16.96 -30.72 10.87
C ASP A 598 16.22 -29.54 11.51
N ILE A 599 15.06 -29.81 12.11
CA ILE A 599 14.19 -28.77 12.65
C ILE A 599 14.87 -28.05 13.83
N ASP A 600 15.70 -28.75 14.59
CA ASP A 600 16.30 -28.24 15.81
C ASP A 600 17.50 -27.31 15.55
N SER A 601 18.08 -27.39 14.34
CA SER A 601 19.24 -26.57 13.92
C SER A 601 18.97 -25.67 12.71
N ALA A 602 17.78 -25.76 12.09
CA ALA A 602 17.42 -24.96 10.93
C ALA A 602 17.26 -23.47 11.24
N THR A 603 17.67 -22.62 10.31
CA THR A 603 17.33 -21.20 10.37
C THR A 603 15.81 -21.02 10.22
N GLU A 604 15.26 -19.93 10.78
CA GLU A 604 13.82 -19.66 10.67
C GLU A 604 13.36 -19.47 9.21
N VAL A 605 14.29 -19.11 8.31
CA VAL A 605 14.03 -19.03 6.87
C VAL A 605 13.88 -20.43 6.27
N ASP A 606 14.81 -21.34 6.56
CA ASP A 606 14.78 -22.71 6.04
C ASP A 606 13.56 -23.48 6.55
N PHE A 607 13.24 -23.33 7.85
CA PHE A 607 12.03 -23.89 8.43
C PHE A 607 10.76 -23.34 7.76
N ARG A 608 10.71 -22.03 7.48
CA ARG A 608 9.56 -21.40 6.80
C ARG A 608 9.42 -21.80 5.34
N ILE A 609 10.53 -22.03 4.64
CA ILE A 609 10.51 -22.51 3.26
C ILE A 609 10.03 -23.97 3.24
N ALA A 610 10.60 -24.83 4.09
CA ALA A 610 10.23 -26.24 4.19
C ALA A 610 8.75 -26.40 4.63
N SER A 611 8.31 -25.68 5.66
CA SER A 611 6.90 -25.70 6.11
C SER A 611 5.92 -25.19 5.05
N ARG A 612 6.28 -24.17 4.26
CA ARG A 612 5.43 -23.72 3.14
C ARG A 612 5.39 -24.71 1.98
N PHE A 613 6.50 -25.42 1.75
CA PHE A 613 6.62 -26.37 0.66
C PHE A 613 5.91 -27.70 0.97
N VAL A 614 6.13 -28.23 2.18
CA VAL A 614 5.62 -29.55 2.59
C VAL A 614 4.28 -29.47 3.33
N GLY A 615 3.95 -28.30 3.89
CA GLY A 615 2.75 -28.12 4.69
C GLY A 615 2.73 -29.04 5.91
N ASP A 616 1.58 -29.67 6.15
CA ASP A 616 1.35 -30.56 7.28
C ASP A 616 1.94 -31.98 7.07
N SER A 617 2.35 -32.34 5.85
CA SER A 617 2.88 -33.67 5.49
C SER A 617 4.38 -33.83 5.78
N PHE A 618 4.93 -33.03 6.68
CA PHE A 618 6.38 -32.98 6.93
C PHE A 618 6.95 -34.32 7.41
N TYR A 619 6.24 -35.01 8.31
CA TYR A 619 6.63 -36.32 8.81
C TYR A 619 6.50 -37.41 7.73
N GLU A 620 5.42 -37.38 6.96
CA GLU A 620 5.16 -38.30 5.84
C GLU A 620 6.25 -38.19 4.78
N LEU A 621 6.68 -36.96 4.47
CA LEU A 621 7.79 -36.72 3.56
C LEU A 621 9.10 -37.31 4.09
N LYS A 622 9.43 -37.11 5.37
CA LYS A 622 10.67 -37.66 5.96
C LYS A 622 10.71 -39.18 5.91
N GLU A 623 9.61 -39.84 6.23
CA GLU A 623 9.50 -41.30 6.16
C GLU A 623 9.56 -41.81 4.71
N ALA A 624 8.79 -41.20 3.81
CA ALA A 624 8.82 -41.54 2.39
C ALA A 624 10.21 -41.32 1.77
N HIS A 625 10.93 -40.26 2.18
CA HIS A 625 12.28 -39.96 1.73
C HIS A 625 13.31 -41.00 2.18
N LYS A 626 13.28 -41.43 3.46
CA LYS A 626 14.16 -42.49 3.96
C LYS A 626 13.98 -43.79 3.18
N GLU A 627 12.73 -44.18 2.93
CA GLU A 627 12.43 -45.37 2.13
C GLU A 627 12.83 -45.17 0.66
N ALA A 628 12.59 -43.98 0.10
CA ALA A 628 12.95 -43.63 -1.28
C ALA A 628 14.45 -43.75 -1.55
N ILE A 629 15.33 -43.36 -0.62
CA ILE A 629 16.78 -43.53 -0.76
C ILE A 629 17.15 -45.01 -0.97
N SER A 630 16.51 -45.92 -0.22
CA SER A 630 16.74 -47.36 -0.35
C SER A 630 16.22 -47.94 -1.67
N LEU A 631 15.13 -47.37 -2.20
CA LEU A 631 14.50 -47.81 -3.46
C LEU A 631 15.14 -47.19 -4.71
N MET A 632 15.86 -46.08 -4.57
CA MET A 632 16.45 -45.31 -5.68
C MET A 632 17.29 -46.17 -6.66
N PRO A 633 18.16 -47.12 -6.21
CA PRO A 633 18.93 -47.95 -7.14
C PRO A 633 18.07 -48.77 -8.11
N LYS A 634 16.90 -49.25 -7.65
CA LYS A 634 15.93 -50.01 -8.47
C LYS A 634 15.35 -49.14 -9.59
N TYR A 635 15.08 -47.87 -9.32
CA TYR A 635 14.56 -46.94 -10.33
C TYR A 635 15.64 -46.42 -11.26
N LEU A 636 16.88 -46.30 -10.78
CA LEU A 636 18.01 -45.88 -11.60
C LEU A 636 18.27 -46.84 -12.77
N SER A 637 18.03 -48.15 -12.58
CA SER A 637 18.10 -49.14 -13.66
C SER A 637 16.96 -49.05 -14.69
N CYS A 638 15.85 -48.36 -14.37
CA CYS A 638 14.73 -48.19 -15.30
C CYS A 638 14.95 -47.04 -16.29
N PHE A 639 15.81 -46.07 -15.97
CA PHE A 639 16.09 -44.92 -16.82
C PHE A 639 17.24 -45.19 -17.79
N VAL A 640 16.90 -45.67 -19.00
CA VAL A 640 17.87 -46.03 -20.07
C VAL A 640 18.25 -44.82 -20.94
N GLU A 641 17.28 -43.97 -21.33
CA GLU A 641 17.51 -42.73 -22.07
C GLU A 641 16.62 -41.58 -21.58
N ILE A 642 17.20 -40.40 -21.32
CA ILE A 642 16.47 -39.18 -20.93
C ILE A 642 16.94 -38.02 -21.83
N GLY A 643 16.01 -37.16 -22.28
CA GLY A 643 16.34 -35.94 -23.03
C GLY A 643 16.30 -36.05 -24.56
N THR A 644 15.64 -37.06 -25.12
CA THR A 644 15.34 -37.16 -26.55
C THR A 644 13.89 -36.75 -26.83
N LYS A 645 13.59 -36.25 -28.04
CA LYS A 645 12.23 -35.82 -28.45
C LYS A 645 11.16 -36.92 -28.36
N SER A 646 11.58 -38.19 -28.22
CA SER A 646 10.73 -39.38 -28.25
C SER A 646 10.79 -40.22 -26.97
N GLY A 647 11.43 -39.75 -25.89
CA GLY A 647 11.56 -40.53 -24.65
C GLY A 647 10.20 -40.79 -24.00
N LYS A 648 9.77 -42.06 -23.98
CA LYS A 648 8.69 -42.55 -23.09
C LYS A 648 9.24 -42.62 -21.67
N LEU A 649 8.44 -42.15 -20.71
CA LEU A 649 8.65 -42.33 -19.27
C LEU A 649 8.60 -43.80 -18.89
#